data_AF-A0A5C5YAT0-F1
#
_entry.id   AF-A0A5C5YAT0-F1
#
_cell.length_a   1.000
_cell.length_b   1.000
_cell.length_c   1.000
_cell.angle_alpha   90.00
_cell.angle_beta   90.00
_cell.angle_gamma   90.00
#
_symmetry.space_group_name_H-M   'P 1'
#
loop_
_entity.id
_entity.type
_entity.pdbx_description
1 polymer ?
#
loop_
_entity_poly.entity_id
_entity_poly.type
_entity_poly.pdbx_seq_one_letter_code
_entity_poly.pdbx_strand_id
1 'polypeptide(L)'
;MRMNPSRVVVVLGMLLVWALALENACGEKPVVTQVENSLVEEAVRKTGVLNEKMEEAKAKGIDVTREESTLWFAQQFLKFADWDESHPSEVAYLFAQYGPYEQQSETLAKEIPEFQRRMVVETLDQAIETLSKVISGKIQRRPVNKIDWRNVKVGDNMLVSHGKPVFLYDYFSKSVGRPLRDGDVYNDHLGAIYHGGENLYPPEYDRAINSFLLKENRDLDLELLREVTGVDDTNVGFLLYWMQGIPEWVEKREPEVRFGRSTFTGFDIDNPLVKEVWGTIARETGALTRGKRVTRLGYILANEPHWHSIASNWTRRTGEMQQISSYTLEGFRQWLRAKYSGDINRLNQNWETQFLGFETVQIQIPISAQTRGTPVFYDWARYNMDRVISWYAMLQGELRKGNPDADTHIKLIPHLYTDDDRAHGIDIESLTQLTSIIGDDAKTRPTRRNYTNAPEPWEQHYAFFWEELCMSYDFMESVAPDSIHINSESHFLSAARWRKLDLSTQYVKCVYWLATLHGMDANFAWFWARDPDGSPEDRLEGELNFADLALAGSFAGSVNQQPHIANAYTQVMLDLNSFSEEVIALRKQRRPLRLFHSETSAINKRSHMTEQFALYEAMFFDGFPVGFATEKIIKTQDNASWDAILIYRTPYVTVAELNALQSYLDQGGTVIVDGEKSLAKDEYGNPHAKRLEAGQGRLVVLENNPSPQQIRDIALRDIAISMPAFALVEDNGSDRKGCRWQAVKQDDGSYLVSIINLGKHDADLQIVFDHDKPVSVTNLLTGQVVGTDLSLDSQGVALLKIHSQSGN
;
A
#
# COMPACT_ATOMS: atom_id res chain seq x y z
N MET A 1 -23.27 7.07 -62.12
CA MET A 1 -23.59 7.13 -63.57
C MET A 1 -22.27 6.95 -64.31
N ARG A 2 -22.10 5.87 -65.11
CA ARG A 2 -20.78 5.31 -65.59
C ARG A 2 -19.93 4.74 -64.41
N MET A 3 -19.31 3.54 -64.39
CA MET A 3 -18.65 2.62 -65.36
C MET A 3 -17.31 3.11 -65.90
N ASN A 4 -16.21 2.34 -66.01
CA ASN A 4 -15.77 0.99 -65.52
C ASN A 4 -14.25 0.85 -65.92
N PRO A 5 -13.54 -0.32 -66.00
CA PRO A 5 -13.58 -1.60 -65.25
C PRO A 5 -12.20 -2.12 -64.76
N SER A 6 -12.23 -3.17 -63.91
CA SER A 6 -11.34 -4.39 -63.83
C SER A 6 -11.34 -4.95 -62.40
N ARG A 7 -11.18 -6.24 -62.06
CA ARG A 7 -11.26 -7.58 -62.74
C ARG A 7 -11.66 -8.59 -61.61
N VAL A 8 -12.48 -9.64 -61.71
CA VAL A 8 -12.89 -10.60 -62.78
C VAL A 8 -11.75 -11.60 -63.06
N VAL A 9 -11.78 -12.90 -62.68
CA VAL A 9 -12.86 -13.93 -62.52
C VAL A 9 -12.53 -14.80 -61.26
N VAL A 10 -13.39 -15.05 -60.25
CA VAL A 10 -14.43 -16.11 -60.05
C VAL A 10 -13.89 -17.55 -60.26
N VAL A 11 -13.86 -18.56 -59.35
CA VAL A 11 -14.74 -19.12 -58.25
C VAL A 11 -15.50 -20.41 -58.68
N LEU A 12 -15.72 -21.34 -57.72
CA LEU A 12 -16.31 -22.70 -57.76
C LEU A 12 -15.36 -23.86 -58.20
N GLY A 13 -15.45 -25.09 -57.65
CA GLY A 13 -16.21 -25.56 -56.47
C GLY A 13 -16.30 -27.10 -56.29
N MET A 14 -16.43 -27.55 -55.02
CA MET A 14 -16.93 -28.87 -54.53
C MET A 14 -16.33 -30.23 -54.97
N LEU A 15 -15.66 -30.88 -53.99
CA LEU A 15 -15.90 -32.25 -53.43
C LEU A 15 -15.86 -33.56 -54.28
N LEU A 16 -15.38 -34.63 -53.60
CA LEU A 16 -15.17 -36.02 -54.06
C LEU A 16 -14.05 -36.16 -55.14
N VAL A 17 -13.30 -37.26 -55.25
CA VAL A 17 -13.52 -38.68 -54.89
C VAL A 17 -12.37 -39.27 -54.03
N TRP A 18 -12.66 -40.34 -53.31
CA TRP A 18 -11.74 -41.11 -52.45
C TRP A 18 -10.81 -42.08 -53.21
N ALA A 19 -9.67 -42.40 -52.57
CA ALA A 19 -8.90 -43.65 -52.66
C ALA A 19 -8.38 -44.16 -54.02
N LEU A 20 -7.05 -44.08 -54.20
CA LEU A 20 -6.19 -45.18 -54.66
C LEU A 20 -4.71 -44.86 -54.35
N ALA A 21 -3.84 -45.88 -54.38
CA ALA A 21 -2.39 -45.80 -54.15
C ALA A 21 -1.90 -45.43 -52.72
N LEU A 22 -2.27 -46.26 -51.75
CA LEU A 22 -1.32 -46.63 -50.68
C LEU A 22 -0.24 -47.52 -51.30
N GLU A 23 1.03 -47.13 -51.25
CA GLU A 23 2.19 -47.98 -50.87
C GLU A 23 3.54 -47.25 -51.02
N ASN A 24 4.48 -47.57 -50.12
CA ASN A 24 5.94 -47.39 -50.24
C ASN A 24 6.51 -45.98 -50.51
N ALA A 25 6.47 -45.13 -49.48
CA ALA A 25 7.61 -44.28 -49.14
C ALA A 25 7.76 -44.20 -47.61
N CYS A 26 8.65 -45.02 -47.03
CA CYS A 26 8.93 -44.98 -45.59
C CYS A 26 9.88 -43.82 -45.29
N GLY A 27 9.31 -42.63 -45.07
CA GLY A 27 10.02 -41.47 -44.56
C GLY A 27 9.94 -41.42 -43.04
N GLU A 28 11.08 -41.28 -42.37
CA GLU A 28 11.14 -41.17 -40.91
C GLU A 28 10.36 -39.94 -40.45
N LYS A 29 9.53 -40.09 -39.41
CA LYS A 29 9.03 -38.92 -38.68
C LYS A 29 10.25 -38.21 -38.07
N PRO A 30 10.38 -36.88 -38.17
CA PRO A 30 11.39 -36.17 -37.40
C PRO A 30 11.12 -36.43 -35.92
N VAL A 31 12.00 -37.21 -35.29
CA VAL A 31 12.03 -37.29 -33.83
C VAL A 31 12.55 -35.95 -33.35
N VAL A 32 11.63 -35.06 -32.99
CA VAL A 32 11.95 -33.89 -32.17
C VAL A 32 12.41 -34.45 -30.83
N THR A 33 13.72 -34.63 -30.71
CA THR A 33 14.38 -34.78 -29.43
C THR A 33 14.18 -33.47 -28.69
N GLN A 34 13.18 -33.42 -27.80
CA GLN A 34 13.23 -32.45 -26.71
C GLN A 34 14.58 -32.69 -26.03
N VAL A 35 15.40 -31.65 -25.96
CA VAL A 35 16.59 -31.66 -25.11
C VAL A 35 16.06 -31.60 -23.69
N GLU A 36 16.08 -32.72 -22.98
CA GLU A 36 15.57 -32.82 -21.61
C GLU A 36 16.33 -31.82 -20.73
N ASN A 37 15.63 -30.75 -20.32
CA ASN A 37 16.25 -29.69 -19.52
C ASN A 37 16.46 -30.21 -18.10
N SER A 38 17.72 -30.40 -17.71
CA SER A 38 18.09 -30.98 -16.42
C SER A 38 17.50 -30.28 -15.18
N LEU A 39 17.19 -28.98 -15.26
CA LEU A 39 16.49 -28.26 -14.18
C LEU A 39 15.00 -28.66 -14.10
N VAL A 40 14.37 -28.96 -15.24
CA VAL A 40 12.99 -29.47 -15.29
C VAL A 40 12.94 -30.91 -14.79
N GLU A 41 13.89 -31.77 -15.21
CA GLU A 41 14.04 -33.13 -14.67
C GLU A 41 14.21 -33.10 -13.15
N GLU A 42 15.08 -32.21 -12.65
CA GLU A 42 15.34 -32.07 -11.23
C GLU A 42 14.14 -31.46 -10.47
N ALA A 43 13.42 -30.50 -11.04
CA ALA A 43 12.18 -29.98 -10.46
C ALA A 43 11.08 -31.05 -10.37
N VAL A 44 10.92 -31.91 -11.39
CA VAL A 44 10.02 -33.07 -11.37
C VAL A 44 10.46 -34.08 -10.31
N ARG A 45 11.76 -34.39 -10.22
CA ARG A 45 12.33 -35.29 -9.21
C ARG A 45 12.08 -34.77 -7.78
N LYS A 46 12.32 -33.48 -7.52
CA LYS A 46 12.07 -32.84 -6.21
C LYS A 46 10.57 -32.74 -5.91
N THR A 47 9.74 -32.48 -6.91
CA THR A 47 8.28 -32.57 -6.80
C THR A 47 7.83 -33.95 -6.31
N GLY A 48 8.41 -35.04 -6.83
CA GLY A 48 8.18 -36.39 -6.33
C GLY A 48 8.54 -36.55 -4.84
N VAL A 49 9.77 -36.17 -4.46
CA VAL A 49 10.26 -36.24 -3.06
C VAL A 49 9.42 -35.38 -2.11
N LEU A 50 8.92 -34.22 -2.56
CA LEU A 50 8.06 -33.37 -1.74
C LEU A 50 6.67 -34.00 -1.53
N ASN A 51 6.07 -34.59 -2.57
CA ASN A 51 4.81 -35.33 -2.45
C ASN A 51 4.93 -36.53 -1.49
N GLU A 52 6.00 -37.33 -1.59
CA GLU A 52 6.27 -38.45 -0.65
C GLU A 52 6.31 -37.96 0.81
N LYS A 53 6.96 -36.81 1.05
CA LYS A 53 7.02 -36.19 2.39
C LYS A 53 5.68 -35.62 2.82
N MET A 54 4.88 -35.06 1.92
CA MET A 54 3.54 -34.60 2.23
C MET A 54 2.62 -35.75 2.65
N GLU A 55 2.73 -36.93 2.05
CA GLU A 55 1.99 -38.11 2.51
C GLU A 55 2.51 -38.64 3.86
N GLU A 56 3.82 -38.63 4.12
CA GLU A 56 4.36 -38.96 5.45
C GLU A 56 3.86 -37.96 6.53
N ALA A 57 3.78 -36.68 6.19
CA ALA A 57 3.27 -35.63 7.05
C ALA A 57 1.75 -35.79 7.32
N LYS A 58 0.93 -35.99 6.28
CA LYS A 58 -0.50 -36.28 6.42
C LYS A 58 -0.76 -37.51 7.30
N ALA A 59 0.01 -38.59 7.11
CA ALA A 59 -0.08 -39.79 7.94
C ALA A 59 0.30 -39.56 9.42
N LYS A 60 1.07 -38.50 9.71
CA LYS A 60 1.40 -38.02 11.06
C LYS A 60 0.44 -36.94 11.59
N GLY A 61 -0.59 -36.55 10.83
CA GLY A 61 -1.52 -35.47 11.20
C GLY A 61 -0.92 -34.06 11.09
N ILE A 62 0.17 -33.90 10.34
CA ILE A 62 0.84 -32.63 10.09
C ILE A 62 0.17 -31.94 8.90
N ASP A 63 -0.20 -30.67 9.07
CA ASP A 63 -0.68 -29.80 7.98
C ASP A 63 0.43 -29.56 6.92
N VAL A 64 0.06 -29.66 5.65
CA VAL A 64 0.95 -29.52 4.47
C VAL A 64 0.52 -28.39 3.51
N THR A 65 -0.39 -27.51 3.92
CA THR A 65 -0.90 -26.39 3.09
C THR A 65 0.22 -25.53 2.49
N ARG A 66 1.32 -25.36 3.23
CA ARG A 66 2.51 -24.62 2.80
C ARG A 66 3.20 -25.29 1.60
N GLU A 67 3.30 -26.61 1.60
CA GLU A 67 3.87 -27.40 0.50
C GLU A 67 2.90 -27.58 -0.66
N GLU A 68 1.58 -27.64 -0.41
CA GLU A 68 0.54 -27.57 -1.46
C GLU A 68 0.75 -26.31 -2.32
N SER A 69 0.97 -25.15 -1.68
CA SER A 69 1.24 -23.90 -2.39
C SER A 69 2.61 -23.87 -3.09
N THR A 70 3.65 -24.44 -2.48
CA THR A 70 4.97 -24.54 -3.14
C THR A 70 4.90 -25.40 -4.40
N LEU A 71 4.18 -26.53 -4.36
CA LEU A 71 3.98 -27.39 -5.53
C LEU A 71 3.17 -26.70 -6.63
N TRP A 72 2.14 -25.93 -6.28
CA TRP A 72 1.36 -25.16 -7.24
C TRP A 72 2.24 -24.14 -7.97
N PHE A 73 2.99 -23.29 -7.25
CA PHE A 73 3.90 -22.32 -7.87
C PHE A 73 5.00 -22.99 -8.70
N ALA A 74 5.56 -24.12 -8.24
CA ALA A 74 6.53 -24.89 -9.02
C ALA A 74 5.95 -25.33 -10.39
N GLN A 75 4.71 -25.79 -10.42
CA GLN A 75 4.03 -26.19 -11.67
C GLN A 75 3.73 -24.99 -12.57
N GLN A 76 3.22 -23.88 -12.02
CA GLN A 76 2.93 -22.69 -12.82
C GLN A 76 4.19 -22.07 -13.43
N PHE A 77 5.27 -21.90 -12.66
CA PHE A 77 6.48 -21.24 -13.14
C PHE A 77 7.36 -22.11 -14.05
N LEU A 78 7.22 -23.44 -14.04
CA LEU A 78 7.78 -24.28 -15.10
C LEU A 78 7.09 -23.98 -16.45
N LYS A 79 5.75 -23.95 -16.47
CA LYS A 79 4.96 -23.55 -17.66
C LYS A 79 5.29 -22.10 -18.11
N PHE A 80 5.44 -21.17 -17.16
CA PHE A 80 5.80 -19.78 -17.51
C PHE A 80 7.22 -19.65 -18.06
N ALA A 81 8.17 -20.49 -17.60
CA ALA A 81 9.50 -20.58 -18.20
C ALA A 81 9.44 -21.17 -19.62
N ASP A 82 8.60 -22.19 -19.86
CA ASP A 82 8.39 -22.77 -21.19
C ASP A 82 7.72 -21.76 -22.15
N TRP A 83 6.84 -20.89 -21.65
CA TRP A 83 6.28 -19.76 -22.40
C TRP A 83 7.36 -18.72 -22.73
N ASP A 84 8.14 -18.27 -21.74
CA ASP A 84 9.21 -17.28 -21.94
C ASP A 84 10.29 -17.78 -22.92
N GLU A 85 10.63 -19.09 -22.88
CA GLU A 85 11.58 -19.73 -23.79
C GLU A 85 11.07 -19.82 -25.24
N SER A 86 9.74 -19.90 -25.42
CA SER A 86 9.12 -19.95 -26.75
C SER A 86 8.77 -18.58 -27.33
N HIS A 87 8.74 -17.51 -26.51
CA HIS A 87 8.44 -16.12 -26.91
C HIS A 87 9.59 -15.14 -26.56
N PRO A 88 10.85 -15.41 -26.98
CA PRO A 88 12.00 -14.62 -26.54
C PRO A 88 12.02 -13.18 -27.09
N SER A 89 11.30 -12.89 -28.18
CA SER A 89 11.24 -11.54 -28.78
C SER A 89 10.33 -10.62 -27.96
N GLU A 90 9.21 -11.20 -27.53
CA GLU A 90 8.17 -10.62 -26.70
C GLU A 90 8.74 -10.36 -25.30
N VAL A 91 9.43 -11.34 -24.71
CA VAL A 91 10.13 -11.18 -23.42
C VAL A 91 11.25 -10.14 -23.51
N ALA A 92 12.05 -10.12 -24.59
CA ALA A 92 13.07 -9.07 -24.79
C ALA A 92 12.43 -7.67 -24.87
N TYR A 93 11.32 -7.53 -25.58
CA TYR A 93 10.57 -6.29 -25.69
C TYR A 93 10.00 -5.82 -24.33
N LEU A 94 9.53 -6.73 -23.47
CA LEU A 94 9.09 -6.43 -22.10
C LEU A 94 10.26 -5.98 -21.20
N PHE A 95 11.45 -6.57 -21.34
CA PHE A 95 12.66 -6.06 -20.67
C PHE A 95 13.10 -4.70 -21.24
N ALA A 96 12.91 -4.45 -22.54
CA ALA A 96 13.26 -3.19 -23.19
C ALA A 96 12.42 -2.01 -22.69
N GLN A 97 11.18 -2.23 -22.23
CA GLN A 97 10.35 -1.17 -21.63
C GLN A 97 10.84 -0.68 -20.26
N TYR A 98 11.93 -1.25 -19.73
CA TYR A 98 12.51 -0.79 -18.47
C TYR A 98 13.99 -0.39 -18.62
N GLY A 99 14.26 0.91 -18.60
CA GLY A 99 15.61 1.50 -18.74
C GLY A 99 16.76 0.80 -17.99
N PRO A 100 16.60 0.34 -16.73
CA PRO A 100 17.61 -0.45 -16.01
C PRO A 100 17.99 -1.79 -16.66
N TYR A 101 17.09 -2.37 -17.46
CA TYR A 101 17.26 -3.64 -18.19
C TYR A 101 17.31 -3.48 -19.72
N GLU A 102 16.98 -2.30 -20.26
CA GLU A 102 16.91 -1.98 -21.69
C GLU A 102 18.11 -2.49 -22.49
N GLN A 103 19.33 -2.17 -22.02
CA GLN A 103 20.60 -2.55 -22.67
C GLN A 103 20.96 -4.05 -22.57
N GLN A 104 20.21 -4.81 -21.76
CA GLN A 104 20.43 -6.23 -21.49
C GLN A 104 19.20 -7.08 -21.86
N SER A 105 18.16 -6.47 -22.45
CA SER A 105 16.88 -7.09 -22.83
C SER A 105 17.02 -8.43 -23.55
N GLU A 106 17.81 -8.45 -24.63
CA GLU A 106 18.14 -9.64 -25.42
C GLU A 106 18.86 -10.74 -24.61
N THR A 107 19.63 -10.39 -23.58
CA THR A 107 20.32 -11.35 -22.71
C THR A 107 19.36 -11.89 -21.65
N LEU A 108 18.68 -11.00 -20.93
CA LEU A 108 17.74 -11.33 -19.87
C LEU A 108 16.57 -12.20 -20.39
N ALA A 109 16.08 -11.96 -21.61
CA ALA A 109 15.07 -12.80 -22.23
C ALA A 109 15.53 -14.25 -22.49
N LYS A 110 16.83 -14.47 -22.71
CA LYS A 110 17.41 -15.81 -22.90
C LYS A 110 17.75 -16.50 -21.57
N GLU A 111 18.04 -15.71 -20.54
CA GLU A 111 18.39 -16.20 -19.20
C GLU A 111 17.16 -16.45 -18.30
N ILE A 112 16.04 -15.74 -18.52
CA ILE A 112 14.88 -15.80 -17.62
C ILE A 112 14.16 -17.17 -17.54
N PRO A 113 14.14 -18.05 -18.57
CA PRO A 113 13.60 -19.40 -18.43
C PRO A 113 14.44 -20.28 -17.49
N GLU A 114 15.76 -20.27 -17.65
CA GLU A 114 16.67 -21.03 -16.76
C GLU A 114 16.71 -20.45 -15.35
N PHE A 115 16.61 -19.12 -15.20
CA PHE A 115 16.41 -18.47 -13.91
C PHE A 115 15.16 -19.00 -13.20
N GLN A 116 13.99 -18.96 -13.85
CA GLN A 116 12.74 -19.43 -13.26
C GLN A 116 12.81 -20.92 -12.89
N ARG A 117 13.32 -21.78 -13.80
CA ARG A 117 13.51 -23.22 -13.54
C ARG A 117 14.46 -23.48 -12.36
N ARG A 118 15.57 -22.74 -12.24
CA ARG A 118 16.48 -22.83 -11.09
C ARG A 118 15.81 -22.38 -9.79
N MET A 119 15.11 -21.24 -9.79
CA MET A 119 14.45 -20.75 -8.58
C MET A 119 13.29 -21.66 -8.14
N VAL A 120 12.63 -22.38 -9.05
CA VAL A 120 11.71 -23.49 -8.72
C VAL A 120 12.46 -24.63 -8.01
N VAL A 121 13.59 -25.08 -8.55
CA VAL A 121 14.43 -26.15 -7.97
C VAL A 121 14.88 -25.79 -6.53
N GLU A 122 15.36 -24.56 -6.31
CA GLU A 122 15.79 -24.08 -4.99
C GLU A 122 14.62 -23.96 -4.01
N THR A 123 13.45 -23.47 -4.47
CA THR A 123 12.24 -23.36 -3.63
C THR A 123 11.74 -24.74 -3.19
N LEU A 124 11.81 -25.75 -4.08
CA LEU A 124 11.46 -27.13 -3.76
C LEU A 124 12.41 -27.73 -2.71
N ASP A 125 13.73 -27.49 -2.79
CA ASP A 125 14.66 -27.95 -1.74
C ASP A 125 14.36 -27.32 -0.37
N GLN A 126 14.07 -26.01 -0.31
CA GLN A 126 13.73 -25.33 0.94
C GLN A 126 12.46 -25.91 1.57
N ALA A 127 11.45 -26.25 0.77
CA ALA A 127 10.24 -26.93 1.23
C ALA A 127 10.51 -28.37 1.69
N ILE A 128 11.31 -29.15 0.93
CA ILE A 128 11.73 -30.51 1.30
C ILE A 128 12.49 -30.53 2.63
N GLU A 129 13.41 -29.59 2.84
CA GLU A 129 14.19 -29.49 4.07
C GLU A 129 13.31 -29.05 5.25
N THR A 130 12.47 -28.03 5.05
CA THR A 130 11.54 -27.51 6.07
C THR A 130 10.55 -28.57 6.52
N LEU A 131 9.86 -29.23 5.58
CA LEU A 131 8.92 -30.30 5.91
C LEU A 131 9.65 -31.47 6.59
N SER A 132 10.88 -31.80 6.19
CA SER A 132 11.70 -32.81 6.89
C SER A 132 12.03 -32.42 8.34
N LYS A 133 12.27 -31.13 8.63
CA LYS A 133 12.44 -30.61 10.00
C LYS A 133 11.15 -30.74 10.82
N VAL A 134 9.97 -30.52 10.23
CA VAL A 134 8.66 -30.71 10.88
C VAL A 134 8.37 -32.20 11.14
N ILE A 135 8.52 -33.06 10.12
CA ILE A 135 8.30 -34.52 10.15
C ILE A 135 9.15 -35.23 11.21
N SER A 136 10.33 -34.68 11.52
CA SER A 136 11.26 -35.18 12.53
C SER A 136 11.16 -34.49 13.89
N GLY A 137 10.24 -33.53 14.07
CA GLY A 137 10.04 -32.80 15.31
C GLY A 137 11.17 -31.84 15.69
N LYS A 138 12.09 -31.53 14.76
CA LYS A 138 13.17 -30.53 14.98
C LYS A 138 12.64 -29.11 15.06
N ILE A 139 11.54 -28.85 14.33
CA ILE A 139 10.69 -27.67 14.48
C ILE A 139 9.24 -28.13 14.57
N GLN A 140 8.42 -27.39 15.30
CA GLN A 140 6.98 -27.54 15.35
C GLN A 140 6.35 -26.27 14.77
N ARG A 141 5.60 -26.41 13.67
CA ARG A 141 4.80 -25.31 13.11
C ARG A 141 3.32 -25.50 13.44
N ARG A 142 2.58 -24.39 13.53
CA ARG A 142 1.12 -24.39 13.66
C ARG A 142 0.47 -24.66 12.28
N PRO A 143 -0.67 -25.37 12.21
CA PRO A 143 -1.46 -25.47 10.99
C PRO A 143 -1.83 -24.09 10.42
N VAL A 144 -1.98 -24.01 9.10
CA VAL A 144 -2.53 -22.83 8.42
C VAL A 144 -4.00 -22.66 8.77
N ASN A 145 -4.40 -21.44 9.14
CA ASN A 145 -5.80 -21.02 9.15
C ASN A 145 -6.20 -20.65 7.71
N LYS A 146 -6.70 -21.61 6.91
CA LYS A 146 -7.12 -21.34 5.52
C LYS A 146 -8.25 -20.30 5.49
N ILE A 147 -8.30 -19.48 4.45
CA ILE A 147 -9.28 -18.41 4.31
C ILE A 147 -10.56 -18.96 3.65
N ASP A 148 -11.68 -18.99 4.37
CA ASP A 148 -12.99 -19.14 3.72
C ASP A 148 -13.39 -17.82 3.04
N TRP A 149 -12.93 -17.63 1.80
CA TRP A 149 -13.18 -16.45 0.96
C TRP A 149 -14.67 -16.12 0.78
N ARG A 150 -15.57 -17.10 0.97
CA ARG A 150 -17.02 -16.92 0.81
C ARG A 150 -17.70 -16.43 2.07
N ASN A 151 -17.11 -16.71 3.24
CA ASN A 151 -17.67 -16.41 4.54
C ASN A 151 -16.80 -15.47 5.41
N VAL A 152 -15.78 -14.82 4.82
CA VAL A 152 -15.07 -13.70 5.48
C VAL A 152 -16.09 -12.67 5.97
N LYS A 153 -15.98 -12.35 7.26
CA LYS A 153 -16.69 -11.25 7.89
C LYS A 153 -15.75 -10.06 8.00
N VAL A 154 -16.25 -8.90 7.63
CA VAL A 154 -15.61 -7.61 7.93
C VAL A 154 -16.23 -7.13 9.24
N GLY A 155 -15.38 -6.85 10.21
CA GLY A 155 -15.74 -6.11 11.42
C GLY A 155 -14.83 -4.89 11.54
N ASP A 156 -15.22 -3.94 12.38
CA ASP A 156 -14.65 -2.59 12.45
C ASP A 156 -13.12 -2.58 12.38
N ASN A 157 -12.44 -3.34 13.27
CA ASN A 157 -10.97 -3.38 13.41
C ASN A 157 -10.30 -4.73 13.11
N MET A 158 -10.98 -5.66 12.41
CA MET A 158 -10.35 -6.89 11.88
C MET A 158 -11.21 -7.62 10.83
N LEU A 159 -10.54 -8.34 9.93
CA LEU A 159 -11.15 -9.35 9.07
C LEU A 159 -11.19 -10.71 9.79
N VAL A 160 -12.30 -11.46 9.66
CA VAL A 160 -12.53 -12.70 10.41
C VAL A 160 -12.94 -13.85 9.50
N SER A 161 -12.27 -15.00 9.62
CA SER A 161 -12.64 -16.27 8.98
C SER A 161 -12.50 -17.43 9.96
N HIS A 162 -13.37 -18.43 9.84
CA HIS A 162 -13.53 -19.55 10.80
C HIS A 162 -13.64 -19.15 12.29
N GLY A 163 -13.99 -17.89 12.59
CA GLY A 163 -14.09 -17.35 13.96
C GLY A 163 -12.78 -16.82 14.54
N LYS A 164 -11.69 -16.80 13.76
CA LYS A 164 -10.40 -16.17 14.11
C LYS A 164 -10.14 -14.95 13.21
N PRO A 165 -9.28 -14.00 13.64
CA PRO A 165 -8.77 -12.99 12.73
C PRO A 165 -8.05 -13.63 11.53
N VAL A 166 -8.09 -12.98 10.38
CA VAL A 166 -7.33 -13.35 9.18
C VAL A 166 -6.78 -12.10 8.49
N PHE A 167 -5.68 -12.27 7.77
CA PHE A 167 -5.11 -11.23 6.91
C PHE A 167 -5.23 -11.68 5.45
N LEU A 168 -5.89 -10.87 4.63
CA LEU A 168 -6.14 -11.23 3.23
C LEU A 168 -4.98 -10.81 2.33
N TYR A 169 -4.79 -11.58 1.27
CA TYR A 169 -3.80 -11.33 0.24
C TYR A 169 -4.38 -11.60 -1.13
N ASP A 170 -4.00 -10.77 -2.09
CA ASP A 170 -4.24 -10.97 -3.51
C ASP A 170 -3.17 -10.20 -4.29
N TYR A 171 -3.39 -9.97 -5.59
CA TYR A 171 -2.58 -9.09 -6.43
C TYR A 171 -3.45 -8.03 -7.10
N PHE A 172 -2.96 -6.81 -7.25
CA PHE A 172 -3.66 -5.79 -8.04
C PHE A 172 -3.52 -6.09 -9.55
N SER A 173 -4.52 -5.67 -10.35
CA SER A 173 -4.63 -5.97 -11.78
C SER A 173 -4.42 -7.47 -12.12
N LYS A 174 -4.94 -8.37 -11.28
CA LYS A 174 -4.75 -9.82 -11.46
C LYS A 174 -5.43 -10.33 -12.73
N SER A 175 -4.64 -10.67 -13.75
CA SER A 175 -5.06 -11.36 -15.00
C SER A 175 -6.40 -10.81 -15.54
N VAL A 176 -6.39 -9.51 -15.88
CA VAL A 176 -7.60 -8.75 -16.22
C VAL A 176 -8.23 -9.31 -17.49
N GLY A 177 -9.56 -9.48 -17.48
CA GLY A 177 -10.29 -10.18 -18.54
C GLY A 177 -10.52 -11.67 -18.30
N ARG A 178 -9.90 -12.29 -17.29
CA ARG A 178 -10.22 -13.67 -16.88
C ARG A 178 -11.41 -13.71 -15.89
N PRO A 179 -12.36 -14.66 -16.03
CA PRO A 179 -13.52 -14.77 -15.14
C PRO A 179 -13.15 -14.96 -13.67
N LEU A 180 -13.89 -14.35 -12.74
CA LEU A 180 -13.61 -14.48 -11.30
C LEU A 180 -13.71 -15.92 -10.77
N ARG A 181 -14.37 -16.81 -11.52
CA ARG A 181 -14.49 -18.24 -11.20
C ARG A 181 -13.38 -19.12 -11.82
N ASP A 182 -12.39 -18.52 -12.49
CA ASP A 182 -11.25 -19.26 -13.00
C ASP A 182 -10.35 -19.73 -11.84
N GLY A 183 -10.31 -21.06 -11.64
CA GLY A 183 -9.58 -21.68 -10.52
C GLY A 183 -8.06 -21.61 -10.67
N ASP A 184 -7.53 -21.35 -11.87
CA ASP A 184 -6.09 -21.14 -12.06
C ASP A 184 -5.67 -19.71 -11.69
N VAL A 185 -6.61 -18.77 -11.56
CA VAL A 185 -6.37 -17.35 -11.21
C VAL A 185 -6.87 -16.96 -9.81
N TYR A 186 -8.03 -17.48 -9.38
CA TYR A 186 -8.68 -17.11 -8.12
C TYR A 186 -8.73 -18.31 -7.15
N ASN A 187 -7.67 -18.47 -6.35
CA ASN A 187 -7.42 -19.65 -5.51
C ASN A 187 -6.61 -19.30 -4.24
N ASP A 188 -6.39 -20.30 -3.37
CA ASP A 188 -5.63 -20.14 -2.11
C ASP A 188 -4.13 -19.78 -2.31
N HIS A 189 -3.61 -19.78 -3.54
CA HIS A 189 -2.21 -19.50 -3.85
C HIS A 189 -2.01 -18.04 -4.29
N LEU A 190 -2.85 -17.54 -5.20
CA LEU A 190 -2.84 -16.15 -5.68
C LEU A 190 -3.76 -15.20 -4.90
N GLY A 191 -4.61 -15.74 -4.02
CA GLY A 191 -5.76 -15.02 -3.47
C GLY A 191 -7.01 -15.21 -4.32
N ALA A 192 -8.17 -15.03 -3.70
CA ALA A 192 -9.47 -15.15 -4.36
C ALA A 192 -10.42 -14.00 -3.98
N ILE A 193 -9.88 -12.78 -3.87
CA ILE A 193 -10.63 -11.54 -3.69
C ILE A 193 -11.27 -11.16 -5.02
N TYR A 194 -12.57 -10.88 -5.02
CA TYR A 194 -13.32 -10.58 -6.23
C TYR A 194 -13.41 -9.07 -6.49
N HIS A 195 -13.42 -8.70 -7.77
CA HIS A 195 -13.46 -7.31 -8.22
C HIS A 195 -14.00 -7.23 -9.65
N GLY A 196 -14.43 -6.05 -10.10
CA GLY A 196 -14.88 -5.82 -11.48
C GLY A 196 -13.76 -5.85 -12.54
N GLY A 197 -12.84 -6.81 -12.48
CA GLY A 197 -11.69 -6.98 -13.40
C GLY A 197 -11.83 -8.16 -14.37
N GLU A 198 -12.96 -8.85 -14.38
CA GLU A 198 -13.20 -10.01 -15.27
C GLU A 198 -13.57 -9.66 -16.73
N ASN A 199 -13.60 -8.36 -17.07
CA ASN A 199 -13.73 -7.87 -18.44
C ASN A 199 -12.48 -7.09 -18.83
N LEU A 200 -12.16 -7.08 -20.12
CA LEU A 200 -11.22 -6.11 -20.70
C LEU A 200 -11.98 -4.82 -21.02
N TYR A 201 -11.46 -3.70 -20.56
CA TYR A 201 -12.10 -2.39 -20.67
C TYR A 201 -11.29 -1.46 -21.61
N PRO A 202 -11.95 -0.56 -22.36
CA PRO A 202 -11.28 0.54 -23.06
C PRO A 202 -10.48 1.44 -22.10
N PRO A 203 -9.28 1.93 -22.46
CA PRO A 203 -8.38 2.64 -21.54
C PRO A 203 -9.00 3.88 -20.86
N GLU A 204 -9.87 4.60 -21.57
CA GLU A 204 -10.62 5.74 -21.04
C GLU A 204 -11.57 5.39 -19.88
N TYR A 205 -11.94 4.12 -19.71
CA TYR A 205 -12.78 3.60 -18.63
C TYR A 205 -12.39 2.20 -18.15
N ASP A 206 -11.12 2.00 -17.78
CA ASP A 206 -10.49 0.70 -17.41
C ASP A 206 -11.12 -0.09 -16.22
N ARG A 207 -12.29 0.30 -15.67
CA ARG A 207 -13.05 -0.47 -14.66
C ARG A 207 -14.56 -0.31 -14.84
N ALA A 208 -15.31 -1.29 -14.34
CA ALA A 208 -16.79 -1.32 -14.36
C ALA A 208 -17.48 -0.05 -13.81
N ILE A 209 -16.96 0.58 -12.75
CA ILE A 209 -17.48 1.86 -12.24
C ILE A 209 -16.69 3.01 -12.86
N ASN A 210 -17.27 3.64 -13.88
CA ASN A 210 -16.65 4.71 -14.66
C ASN A 210 -17.69 5.79 -15.05
N SER A 211 -17.20 6.92 -15.58
CA SER A 211 -18.03 8.07 -15.96
C SER A 211 -19.00 7.84 -17.13
N PHE A 212 -18.80 6.80 -17.95
CA PHE A 212 -19.58 6.54 -19.16
C PHE A 212 -20.88 5.78 -18.88
N LEU A 213 -21.03 5.26 -17.65
CA LEU A 213 -22.29 4.73 -17.12
C LEU A 213 -23.47 5.70 -17.21
N LEU A 214 -23.25 7.02 -17.35
CA LEU A 214 -24.31 8.02 -17.48
C LEU A 214 -24.31 8.72 -18.85
N LYS A 215 -25.45 8.63 -19.54
CA LYS A 215 -25.65 9.23 -20.87
C LYS A 215 -26.13 10.68 -20.78
N GLU A 216 -26.05 11.41 -21.89
CA GLU A 216 -26.42 12.83 -21.96
C GLU A 216 -27.85 13.13 -21.47
N ASN A 217 -28.79 12.19 -21.65
CA ASN A 217 -30.18 12.30 -21.21
C ASN A 217 -30.42 11.91 -19.74
N ARG A 218 -29.35 11.60 -18.97
CA ARG A 218 -29.36 11.14 -17.57
C ARG A 218 -29.93 9.73 -17.34
N ASP A 219 -30.22 8.97 -18.41
CA ASP A 219 -30.38 7.53 -18.27
C ASP A 219 -29.01 6.86 -18.05
N LEU A 220 -28.99 5.79 -17.26
CA LEU A 220 -27.83 4.89 -17.21
C LEU A 220 -27.66 4.15 -18.54
N ASP A 221 -26.42 3.84 -18.92
CA ASP A 221 -26.19 2.88 -20.00
C ASP A 221 -26.37 1.44 -19.50
N LEU A 222 -27.37 0.75 -20.04
CA LEU A 222 -27.78 -0.59 -19.56
C LEU A 222 -26.90 -1.73 -20.10
N GLU A 223 -25.93 -1.44 -20.96
CA GLU A 223 -24.91 -2.39 -21.39
C GLU A 223 -23.72 -2.32 -20.45
N LEU A 224 -23.10 -1.14 -20.28
CA LEU A 224 -22.01 -0.92 -19.32
C LEU A 224 -22.41 -1.23 -17.87
N LEU A 225 -23.67 -0.94 -17.48
CA LEU A 225 -24.15 -1.25 -16.13
C LEU A 225 -24.15 -2.76 -15.81
N ARG A 226 -24.09 -3.63 -16.83
CA ARG A 226 -23.93 -5.09 -16.64
C ARG A 226 -22.54 -5.44 -16.13
N GLU A 227 -21.53 -4.66 -16.44
CA GLU A 227 -20.16 -4.82 -15.96
C GLU A 227 -20.09 -4.58 -14.44
N VAL A 228 -21.00 -3.77 -13.88
CA VAL A 228 -21.16 -3.55 -12.42
C VAL A 228 -22.10 -4.59 -11.78
N THR A 229 -23.26 -4.84 -12.39
CA THR A 229 -24.26 -5.74 -11.79
C THR A 229 -23.92 -7.22 -11.95
N GLY A 230 -23.20 -7.58 -13.01
CA GLY A 230 -22.81 -8.95 -13.36
C GLY A 230 -21.67 -9.52 -12.53
N VAL A 231 -20.84 -8.66 -11.91
CA VAL A 231 -19.69 -9.09 -11.09
C VAL A 231 -20.09 -10.16 -10.09
N ASP A 232 -19.38 -11.28 -10.12
CA ASP A 232 -19.71 -12.44 -9.28
C ASP A 232 -19.68 -12.12 -7.79
N ASP A 233 -20.65 -12.69 -7.05
CA ASP A 233 -20.88 -12.37 -5.64
C ASP A 233 -20.65 -13.55 -4.69
N THR A 234 -19.90 -14.57 -5.11
CA THR A 234 -19.64 -15.75 -4.27
C THR A 234 -18.58 -15.50 -3.21
N ASN A 235 -17.51 -14.75 -3.51
CA ASN A 235 -16.43 -14.42 -2.58
C ASN A 235 -16.52 -12.97 -2.05
N VAL A 236 -15.72 -12.69 -1.01
CA VAL A 236 -15.39 -11.33 -0.53
C VAL A 236 -14.69 -10.51 -1.62
N GLY A 237 -14.95 -9.20 -1.69
CA GLY A 237 -14.40 -8.36 -2.75
C GLY A 237 -14.60 -6.86 -2.57
N PHE A 238 -14.11 -6.10 -3.57
CA PHE A 238 -14.20 -4.63 -3.66
C PHE A 238 -14.64 -4.17 -5.07
N LEU A 239 -15.07 -2.91 -5.19
CA LEU A 239 -15.28 -2.24 -6.49
C LEU A 239 -14.51 -0.91 -6.53
N LEU A 240 -13.82 -0.61 -7.65
CA LEU A 240 -13.00 0.60 -7.84
C LEU A 240 -13.65 1.57 -8.84
N TYR A 241 -13.69 2.86 -8.47
CA TYR A 241 -14.12 3.97 -9.30
C TYR A 241 -12.96 4.46 -10.18
N TRP A 242 -13.09 4.36 -11.51
CA TRP A 242 -12.07 4.81 -12.46
C TRP A 242 -12.34 6.22 -12.99
N MET A 243 -11.57 7.20 -12.49
CA MET A 243 -11.82 8.63 -12.67
C MET A 243 -11.03 9.29 -13.82
N GLN A 244 -10.36 8.53 -14.69
CA GLN A 244 -9.50 9.12 -15.72
C GLN A 244 -10.29 9.71 -16.90
N GLY A 245 -11.41 9.09 -17.27
CA GLY A 245 -12.29 9.53 -18.36
C GLY A 245 -13.34 10.57 -17.97
N ILE A 246 -13.92 11.20 -18.98
CA ILE A 246 -15.24 11.87 -18.93
C ILE A 246 -15.87 11.73 -20.33
N PRO A 247 -17.19 11.55 -20.49
CA PRO A 247 -17.80 11.39 -21.82
C PRO A 247 -17.76 12.68 -22.66
N GLU A 248 -17.66 12.55 -23.98
CA GLU A 248 -17.68 13.69 -24.92
C GLU A 248 -18.88 14.64 -24.72
N TRP A 249 -20.03 14.11 -24.30
CA TRP A 249 -21.24 14.91 -24.09
C TRP A 249 -21.08 15.90 -22.92
N VAL A 250 -20.24 15.56 -21.94
CA VAL A 250 -19.87 16.45 -20.83
C VAL A 250 -18.93 17.53 -21.35
N GLU A 251 -17.88 17.16 -22.09
CA GLU A 251 -16.91 18.12 -22.67
C GLU A 251 -17.57 19.13 -23.63
N LYS A 252 -18.56 18.69 -24.40
CA LYS A 252 -19.36 19.55 -25.30
C LYS A 252 -20.29 20.53 -24.58
N ARG A 253 -20.62 20.26 -23.30
CA ARG A 253 -21.48 21.12 -22.47
C ARG A 253 -20.69 22.01 -21.52
N GLU A 254 -19.56 21.52 -21.01
CA GLU A 254 -18.69 22.20 -20.04
C GLU A 254 -17.26 22.29 -20.59
N PRO A 255 -16.92 23.33 -21.36
CA PRO A 255 -15.60 23.47 -22.00
C PRO A 255 -14.42 23.53 -21.01
N GLU A 256 -14.67 23.88 -19.75
CA GLU A 256 -13.65 23.91 -18.68
C GLU A 256 -13.50 22.57 -17.95
N VAL A 257 -14.24 21.51 -18.31
CA VAL A 257 -14.28 20.24 -17.55
C VAL A 257 -12.93 19.51 -17.40
N ARG A 258 -11.95 19.84 -18.25
CA ARG A 258 -10.57 19.30 -18.16
C ARG A 258 -9.58 20.26 -17.47
N PHE A 259 -10.02 21.43 -17.02
CA PHE A 259 -9.19 22.38 -16.26
C PHE A 259 -9.13 21.88 -14.81
N GLY A 260 -8.06 22.15 -14.06
CA GLY A 260 -7.92 21.61 -12.70
C GLY A 260 -7.83 20.06 -12.60
N ARG A 261 -7.71 19.35 -13.73
CA ARG A 261 -7.55 17.89 -13.79
C ARG A 261 -6.25 17.40 -13.14
N SER A 262 -6.20 16.10 -12.83
CA SER A 262 -4.98 15.37 -12.53
C SER A 262 -4.76 14.16 -13.43
N THR A 263 -3.69 13.42 -13.14
CA THR A 263 -3.26 12.24 -13.90
C THR A 263 -4.27 11.09 -13.79
N PHE A 264 -4.84 10.85 -12.60
CA PHE A 264 -5.82 9.78 -12.36
C PHE A 264 -7.27 10.28 -12.16
N THR A 265 -7.48 11.55 -11.79
CA THR A 265 -8.81 12.19 -11.85
C THR A 265 -8.83 13.19 -13.00
N GLY A 266 -9.25 12.74 -14.17
CA GLY A 266 -8.98 13.40 -15.44
C GLY A 266 -9.78 14.67 -15.74
N PHE A 267 -10.54 15.19 -14.76
CA PHE A 267 -11.52 16.27 -14.90
C PHE A 267 -11.50 17.22 -13.69
N ASP A 268 -12.23 18.33 -13.80
CA ASP A 268 -12.45 19.28 -12.72
C ASP A 268 -13.42 18.72 -11.66
N ILE A 269 -12.91 18.43 -10.46
CA ILE A 269 -13.73 18.04 -9.30
C ILE A 269 -14.60 19.17 -8.74
N ASP A 270 -14.39 20.42 -9.15
CA ASP A 270 -15.22 21.55 -8.73
C ASP A 270 -16.46 21.76 -9.63
N ASN A 271 -16.41 21.28 -10.87
CA ASN A 271 -17.44 21.52 -11.89
C ASN A 271 -18.82 20.93 -11.50
N PRO A 272 -19.92 21.69 -11.61
CA PRO A 272 -21.26 21.23 -11.22
C PRO A 272 -21.78 20.02 -12.01
N LEU A 273 -21.49 19.92 -13.31
CA LEU A 273 -21.92 18.79 -14.14
C LEU A 273 -21.13 17.52 -13.81
N VAL A 274 -19.84 17.63 -13.50
CA VAL A 274 -19.04 16.49 -13.00
C VAL A 274 -19.62 15.95 -11.69
N LYS A 275 -20.03 16.85 -10.78
CA LYS A 275 -20.72 16.47 -9.53
C LYS A 275 -22.08 15.83 -9.79
N GLU A 276 -22.87 16.31 -10.76
CA GLU A 276 -24.13 15.67 -11.20
C GLU A 276 -23.90 14.25 -11.73
N VAL A 277 -22.90 14.08 -12.61
CA VAL A 277 -22.56 12.80 -13.26
C VAL A 277 -22.09 11.78 -12.23
N TRP A 278 -21.03 12.09 -11.48
CA TRP A 278 -20.45 11.15 -10.52
C TRP A 278 -21.32 10.93 -9.29
N GLY A 279 -22.05 11.94 -8.81
CA GLY A 279 -23.03 11.77 -7.75
C GLY A 279 -24.17 10.84 -8.15
N THR A 280 -24.65 10.93 -9.40
CA THR A 280 -25.63 9.98 -9.93
C THR A 280 -25.05 8.57 -10.02
N ILE A 281 -23.88 8.41 -10.64
CA ILE A 281 -23.22 7.10 -10.78
C ILE A 281 -22.98 6.45 -9.41
N ALA A 282 -22.50 7.21 -8.42
CA ALA A 282 -22.25 6.70 -7.07
C ALA A 282 -23.52 6.19 -6.39
N ARG A 283 -24.61 6.98 -6.45
CA ARG A 283 -25.91 6.60 -5.88
C ARG A 283 -26.48 5.35 -6.55
N GLU A 284 -26.51 5.31 -7.88
CA GLU A 284 -27.13 4.18 -8.59
C GLU A 284 -26.29 2.90 -8.48
N THR A 285 -24.96 2.97 -8.63
CA THR A 285 -24.08 1.79 -8.44
C THR A 285 -24.13 1.27 -7.01
N GLY A 286 -24.23 2.15 -6.00
CA GLY A 286 -24.53 1.79 -4.62
C GLY A 286 -25.82 0.99 -4.49
N ALA A 287 -26.94 1.55 -4.97
CA ALA A 287 -28.25 0.89 -4.91
C ALA A 287 -28.26 -0.49 -5.59
N LEU A 288 -27.57 -0.63 -6.72
CA LEU A 288 -27.49 -1.85 -7.53
C LEU A 288 -26.54 -2.92 -6.98
N THR A 289 -25.65 -2.56 -6.05
CA THR A 289 -24.68 -3.47 -5.42
C THR A 289 -24.90 -3.64 -3.92
N ARG A 290 -25.95 -3.04 -3.34
CA ARG A 290 -26.27 -3.15 -1.91
C ARG A 290 -26.43 -4.61 -1.46
N GLY A 291 -25.69 -4.96 -0.41
CA GLY A 291 -25.71 -6.30 0.19
C GLY A 291 -24.87 -7.36 -0.52
N LYS A 292 -24.19 -7.01 -1.63
CA LYS A 292 -23.23 -7.89 -2.31
C LYS A 292 -22.01 -8.20 -1.42
N ARG A 293 -21.47 -9.42 -1.52
CA ARG A 293 -20.16 -9.82 -0.97
C ARG A 293 -18.99 -9.13 -1.65
N VAL A 294 -19.09 -8.85 -2.96
CA VAL A 294 -18.05 -8.16 -3.75
C VAL A 294 -17.93 -6.65 -3.44
N THR A 295 -18.64 -6.17 -2.41
CA THR A 295 -18.52 -4.80 -1.87
C THR A 295 -18.15 -4.79 -0.38
N ARG A 296 -17.79 -5.94 0.21
CA ARG A 296 -17.49 -6.05 1.65
C ARG A 296 -16.15 -5.42 2.04
N LEU A 297 -15.15 -5.42 1.15
CA LEU A 297 -13.94 -4.63 1.34
C LEU A 297 -14.14 -3.16 0.96
N GLY A 298 -15.40 -2.74 0.76
CA GLY A 298 -15.80 -1.40 0.42
C GLY A 298 -15.73 -1.06 -1.07
N TYR A 299 -16.04 0.19 -1.35
CA TYR A 299 -15.81 0.83 -2.64
C TYR A 299 -14.54 1.68 -2.56
N ILE A 300 -13.61 1.46 -3.48
CA ILE A 300 -12.39 2.28 -3.64
C ILE A 300 -12.78 3.52 -4.45
N LEU A 301 -12.83 4.68 -3.81
CA LEU A 301 -13.39 5.91 -4.38
C LEU A 301 -12.47 6.59 -5.41
N ALA A 302 -11.19 6.25 -5.46
CA ALA A 302 -10.26 6.64 -6.53
C ALA A 302 -8.97 5.80 -6.48
N ASN A 303 -8.27 5.72 -7.62
CA ASN A 303 -6.90 5.21 -7.75
C ASN A 303 -5.89 6.38 -7.65
N GLU A 304 -4.86 6.28 -6.80
CA GLU A 304 -3.73 7.23 -6.73
C GLU A 304 -4.12 8.73 -6.88
N PRO A 305 -5.11 9.29 -6.14
CA PRO A 305 -5.56 10.65 -6.38
C PRO A 305 -4.55 11.67 -5.85
N HIS A 306 -4.29 12.70 -6.66
CA HIS A 306 -3.47 13.87 -6.34
C HIS A 306 -3.82 15.02 -7.26
N TRP A 307 -3.49 16.26 -6.87
CA TRP A 307 -3.59 17.48 -7.68
C TRP A 307 -2.35 18.37 -7.44
N HIS A 308 -1.17 17.87 -7.83
CA HIS A 308 0.08 18.62 -7.72
C HIS A 308 -0.04 19.93 -8.49
N SER A 309 0.14 21.06 -7.81
CA SER A 309 -0.08 22.40 -8.36
C SER A 309 1.19 23.23 -8.50
N ILE A 310 2.37 22.70 -8.11
CA ILE A 310 3.67 23.38 -8.28
C ILE A 310 4.15 23.31 -9.73
N ALA A 311 4.58 24.45 -10.28
CA ALA A 311 5.00 24.60 -11.68
C ALA A 311 6.22 23.76 -12.08
N SER A 312 7.10 23.42 -11.12
CA SER A 312 8.27 22.56 -11.34
C SER A 312 8.04 21.07 -11.02
N ASN A 313 6.80 20.65 -10.77
CA ASN A 313 6.48 19.25 -10.45
C ASN A 313 6.44 18.38 -11.72
N TRP A 314 6.86 17.11 -11.61
CA TRP A 314 6.96 16.18 -12.73
C TRP A 314 5.64 15.97 -13.51
N THR A 315 4.50 16.12 -12.84
CA THR A 315 3.14 15.99 -13.42
C THR A 315 2.81 17.03 -14.50
N ARG A 316 3.65 18.06 -14.73
CA ARG A 316 3.44 18.97 -15.88
C ARG A 316 3.38 18.20 -17.21
N ARG A 317 4.12 17.09 -17.32
CA ARG A 317 4.15 16.24 -18.52
C ARG A 317 2.85 15.43 -18.78
N THR A 318 2.00 15.26 -17.77
CA THR A 318 0.70 14.56 -17.87
C THR A 318 -0.48 15.53 -18.00
N GLY A 319 -0.22 16.83 -18.14
CA GLY A 319 -1.25 17.86 -18.29
C GLY A 319 -2.06 18.14 -17.01
N GLU A 320 -1.58 17.69 -15.86
CA GLU A 320 -2.16 17.95 -14.54
C GLU A 320 -2.09 19.45 -14.16
N MET A 321 -3.16 20.01 -13.58
CA MET A 321 -3.21 21.34 -12.96
C MET A 321 -2.48 22.45 -13.76
N GLN A 322 -2.53 22.43 -15.09
CA GLN A 322 -1.87 23.44 -15.94
C GLN A 322 -2.60 24.79 -15.95
N GLN A 323 -3.87 24.77 -15.58
CA GLN A 323 -4.74 25.90 -15.27
C GLN A 323 -5.88 25.39 -14.38
N ILE A 324 -6.63 26.30 -13.74
CA ILE A 324 -7.84 25.99 -12.97
C ILE A 324 -9.09 26.48 -13.71
N SER A 325 -10.26 25.91 -13.41
CA SER A 325 -11.53 26.38 -13.94
C SER A 325 -12.00 27.66 -13.23
N SER A 326 -12.98 28.32 -13.82
CA SER A 326 -13.76 29.37 -13.17
C SER A 326 -14.46 28.86 -11.90
N TYR A 327 -14.88 27.59 -11.87
CA TYR A 327 -15.47 26.94 -10.69
C TYR A 327 -14.46 26.78 -9.54
N THR A 328 -13.26 26.25 -9.80
CA THR A 328 -12.20 26.15 -8.79
C THR A 328 -11.76 27.53 -8.29
N LEU A 329 -11.68 28.53 -9.17
CA LEU A 329 -11.30 29.90 -8.80
C LEU A 329 -12.37 30.55 -7.90
N GLU A 330 -13.66 30.39 -8.21
CA GLU A 330 -14.74 30.92 -7.39
C GLU A 330 -14.89 30.16 -6.06
N GLY A 331 -14.70 28.83 -6.05
CA GLY A 331 -14.58 28.05 -4.82
C GLY A 331 -13.45 28.56 -3.91
N PHE A 332 -12.28 28.87 -4.49
CA PHE A 332 -11.15 29.44 -3.74
C PHE A 332 -11.49 30.84 -3.18
N ARG A 333 -12.16 31.70 -3.94
CA ARG A 333 -12.61 33.02 -3.47
C ARG A 333 -13.60 32.93 -2.31
N GLN A 334 -14.48 31.93 -2.33
CA GLN A 334 -15.43 31.68 -1.24
C GLN A 334 -14.72 31.13 0.01
N TRP A 335 -13.77 30.22 -0.17
CA TRP A 335 -12.88 29.75 0.91
C TRP A 335 -12.09 30.91 1.53
N LEU A 336 -11.49 31.78 0.72
CA LEU A 336 -10.77 32.98 1.17
C LEU A 336 -11.70 33.95 1.91
N ARG A 337 -12.91 34.18 1.39
CA ARG A 337 -13.92 35.02 2.05
C ARG A 337 -14.28 34.48 3.45
N ALA A 338 -14.34 33.16 3.62
CA ALA A 338 -14.52 32.53 4.93
C ALA A 338 -13.26 32.65 5.83
N LYS A 339 -12.09 32.26 5.33
CA LYS A 339 -10.79 32.28 6.04
C LYS A 339 -10.44 33.67 6.59
N TYR A 340 -10.71 34.71 5.81
CA TYR A 340 -10.49 36.11 6.16
C TYR A 340 -11.74 36.80 6.76
N SER A 341 -12.79 36.04 7.06
CA SER A 341 -14.02 36.51 7.72
C SER A 341 -14.70 37.71 7.02
N GLY A 342 -14.60 37.77 5.69
CA GLY A 342 -15.13 38.86 4.86
C GLY A 342 -14.25 40.11 4.77
N ASP A 343 -13.11 40.19 5.46
CA ASP A 343 -12.19 41.34 5.37
C ASP A 343 -11.15 41.17 4.26
N ILE A 344 -11.38 41.82 3.12
CA ILE A 344 -10.43 41.85 1.99
C ILE A 344 -9.14 42.60 2.33
N ASN A 345 -9.15 43.54 3.30
CA ASN A 345 -7.95 44.29 3.67
C ASN A 345 -6.95 43.39 4.39
N ARG A 346 -7.43 42.49 5.25
CA ARG A 346 -6.60 41.47 5.90
C ARG A 346 -5.97 40.50 4.89
N LEU A 347 -6.70 40.12 3.84
CA LEU A 347 -6.14 39.32 2.73
C LEU A 347 -5.08 40.12 1.97
N ASN A 348 -5.40 41.34 1.53
CA ASN A 348 -4.49 42.23 0.84
C ASN A 348 -3.19 42.49 1.63
N GLN A 349 -3.29 42.62 2.96
CA GLN A 349 -2.15 42.75 3.86
C GLN A 349 -1.30 41.47 3.92
N ASN A 350 -1.93 40.29 4.05
CA ASN A 350 -1.23 39.01 4.09
C ASN A 350 -0.56 38.64 2.75
N TRP A 351 -1.18 39.00 1.62
CA TRP A 351 -0.73 38.62 0.28
C TRP A 351 0.11 39.69 -0.43
N GLU A 352 0.28 40.88 0.18
CA GLU A 352 0.89 42.08 -0.43
C GLU A 352 0.17 42.54 -1.72
N THR A 353 -1.16 42.40 -1.76
CA THR A 353 -2.02 42.70 -2.92
C THR A 353 -2.96 43.90 -2.70
N GLN A 354 -3.71 44.28 -3.74
CA GLN A 354 -4.66 45.41 -3.74
C GLN A 354 -5.99 45.04 -4.43
N PHE A 355 -6.54 43.87 -4.11
CA PHE A 355 -7.85 43.44 -4.63
C PHE A 355 -8.97 44.33 -4.06
N LEU A 356 -9.93 44.69 -4.90
CA LEU A 356 -11.06 45.56 -4.50
C LEU A 356 -12.13 44.80 -3.68
N GLY A 357 -12.15 43.48 -3.82
CA GLY A 357 -13.03 42.53 -3.15
C GLY A 357 -12.71 41.10 -3.58
N PHE A 358 -13.30 40.10 -2.92
CA PHE A 358 -12.93 38.69 -3.10
C PHE A 358 -13.18 38.18 -4.53
N GLU A 359 -14.25 38.65 -5.18
CA GLU A 359 -14.58 38.42 -6.59
C GLU A 359 -13.53 38.97 -7.58
N THR A 360 -12.64 39.87 -7.15
CA THR A 360 -11.48 40.34 -7.94
C THR A 360 -10.18 39.58 -7.69
N VAL A 361 -10.15 38.67 -6.70
CA VAL A 361 -8.95 37.87 -6.38
C VAL A 361 -8.59 36.96 -7.56
N GLN A 362 -7.29 36.86 -7.82
CA GLN A 362 -6.68 36.02 -8.85
C GLN A 362 -5.50 35.26 -8.24
N ILE A 363 -5.23 34.05 -8.77
CA ILE A 363 -4.05 33.25 -8.42
C ILE A 363 -3.50 32.59 -9.68
N GLN A 364 -2.16 32.54 -9.79
CA GLN A 364 -1.50 31.79 -10.86
C GLN A 364 -1.31 30.34 -10.44
N ILE A 365 -2.08 29.44 -11.07
CA ILE A 365 -1.87 27.98 -11.01
C ILE A 365 -1.41 27.51 -12.39
N PRO A 366 -0.31 26.76 -12.52
CA PRO A 366 0.50 26.22 -11.43
C PRO A 366 1.35 27.26 -10.69
N ILE A 367 1.44 27.09 -9.37
CA ILE A 367 2.09 28.02 -8.44
C ILE A 367 3.61 27.83 -8.42
N SER A 368 4.36 28.91 -8.18
CA SER A 368 5.82 28.85 -8.04
C SER A 368 6.22 28.16 -6.73
N ALA A 369 7.16 27.20 -6.80
CA ALA A 369 7.75 26.57 -5.62
C ALA A 369 8.53 27.55 -4.72
N GLN A 370 8.92 28.74 -5.24
CA GLN A 370 9.56 29.78 -4.44
C GLN A 370 8.58 30.47 -3.48
N THR A 371 7.26 30.39 -3.70
CA THR A 371 6.24 30.99 -2.82
C THR A 371 5.99 30.19 -1.53
N ARG A 372 6.57 29.00 -1.37
CA ARG A 372 6.37 28.18 -0.17
C ARG A 372 6.88 28.88 1.10
N GLY A 373 6.02 28.95 2.11
CA GLY A 373 6.23 29.74 3.33
C GLY A 373 5.66 31.17 3.26
N THR A 374 4.86 31.49 2.24
CA THR A 374 4.07 32.74 2.16
C THR A 374 2.57 32.46 2.31
N PRO A 375 1.76 33.45 2.75
CA PRO A 375 0.32 33.27 2.94
C PRO A 375 -0.44 32.78 1.70
N VAL A 376 -0.08 33.25 0.50
CA VAL A 376 -0.74 32.80 -0.75
C VAL A 376 -0.49 31.31 -1.05
N PHE A 377 0.69 30.79 -0.74
CA PHE A 377 0.97 29.35 -0.87
C PHE A 377 0.22 28.55 0.21
N TYR A 378 0.18 29.05 1.45
CA TYR A 378 -0.54 28.39 2.53
C TYR A 378 -2.05 28.28 2.24
N ASP A 379 -2.67 29.42 1.92
CA ASP A 379 -4.10 29.51 1.63
C ASP A 379 -4.48 28.64 0.42
N TRP A 380 -3.67 28.62 -0.63
CA TRP A 380 -3.89 27.73 -1.78
C TRP A 380 -3.73 26.24 -1.44
N ALA A 381 -2.66 25.85 -0.74
CA ALA A 381 -2.43 24.45 -0.39
C ALA A 381 -3.57 23.89 0.49
N ARG A 382 -4.00 24.67 1.50
CA ARG A 382 -5.12 24.30 2.38
C ARG A 382 -6.45 24.25 1.63
N TYR A 383 -6.75 25.21 0.75
CA TYR A 383 -7.93 25.13 -0.11
C TYR A 383 -7.92 23.91 -1.05
N ASN A 384 -6.76 23.59 -1.65
CA ASN A 384 -6.63 22.45 -2.54
C ASN A 384 -6.86 21.12 -1.80
N MET A 385 -6.57 21.04 -0.50
CA MET A 385 -6.97 19.93 0.38
C MET A 385 -8.47 19.95 0.68
N ASP A 386 -9.01 21.08 1.14
CA ASP A 386 -10.40 21.21 1.58
C ASP A 386 -11.41 20.91 0.43
N ARG A 387 -11.11 21.30 -0.81
CA ARG A 387 -11.95 20.98 -1.97
C ARG A 387 -11.94 19.49 -2.34
N VAL A 388 -10.81 18.80 -2.14
CA VAL A 388 -10.67 17.35 -2.40
C VAL A 388 -11.39 16.53 -1.32
N ILE A 389 -11.30 16.95 -0.05
CA ILE A 389 -12.13 16.40 1.03
C ILE A 389 -13.61 16.58 0.69
N SER A 390 -14.01 17.77 0.23
CA SER A 390 -15.39 18.04 -0.20
C SER A 390 -15.86 17.19 -1.39
N TRP A 391 -14.97 16.87 -2.33
CA TRP A 391 -15.27 15.99 -3.46
C TRP A 391 -15.58 14.56 -2.99
N TYR A 392 -14.69 13.95 -2.19
CA TYR A 392 -14.92 12.60 -1.69
C TYR A 392 -16.09 12.51 -0.70
N ALA A 393 -16.33 13.55 0.10
CA ALA A 393 -17.48 13.61 1.00
C ALA A 393 -18.82 13.69 0.23
N MET A 394 -18.85 14.43 -0.90
CA MET A 394 -19.99 14.42 -1.82
C MET A 394 -20.20 13.02 -2.43
N LEU A 395 -19.14 12.41 -2.95
CA LEU A 395 -19.22 11.11 -3.63
C LEU A 395 -19.69 9.99 -2.69
N GLN A 396 -19.10 9.90 -1.50
CA GLN A 396 -19.52 8.97 -0.44
C GLN A 396 -20.95 9.27 0.01
N GLY A 397 -21.32 10.55 0.12
CA GLY A 397 -22.66 11.00 0.50
C GLY A 397 -23.75 10.58 -0.49
N GLU A 398 -23.46 10.62 -1.80
CA GLU A 398 -24.39 10.11 -2.83
C GLU A 398 -24.42 8.57 -2.87
N LEU A 399 -23.26 7.91 -2.79
CA LEU A 399 -23.15 6.45 -2.66
C LEU A 399 -24.02 5.92 -1.51
N ARG A 400 -23.93 6.55 -0.33
CA ARG A 400 -24.70 6.18 0.88
C ARG A 400 -26.20 6.49 0.80
N LYS A 401 -26.69 7.21 -0.23
CA LYS A 401 -28.15 7.27 -0.51
C LYS A 401 -28.66 6.01 -1.22
N GLY A 402 -27.81 5.36 -2.03
CA GLY A 402 -28.14 4.07 -2.66
C GLY A 402 -27.88 2.89 -1.74
N ASN A 403 -26.72 2.89 -1.07
CA ASN A 403 -26.32 1.87 -0.10
C ASN A 403 -25.87 2.53 1.21
N PRO A 404 -26.78 2.76 2.18
CA PRO A 404 -26.45 3.38 3.47
C PRO A 404 -25.34 2.67 4.25
N ASP A 405 -25.23 1.36 4.05
CA ASP A 405 -24.27 0.46 4.69
C ASP A 405 -22.98 0.31 3.85
N ALA A 406 -22.71 1.24 2.92
CA ALA A 406 -21.53 1.22 2.06
C ALA A 406 -20.26 1.61 2.83
N ASP A 407 -19.36 0.64 2.98
CA ASP A 407 -17.97 0.88 3.34
C ASP A 407 -17.19 1.49 2.18
N THR A 408 -16.24 2.37 2.50
CA THR A 408 -15.43 3.06 1.49
C THR A 408 -14.01 3.25 1.97
N HIS A 409 -13.07 3.19 1.03
CA HIS A 409 -11.73 3.74 1.19
C HIS A 409 -11.29 4.48 -0.09
N ILE A 410 -10.12 5.11 -0.05
CA ILE A 410 -9.44 5.71 -1.20
C ILE A 410 -8.09 4.98 -1.32
N LYS A 411 -7.52 4.82 -2.51
CA LYS A 411 -6.12 4.37 -2.65
C LYS A 411 -5.20 5.58 -2.46
N LEU A 412 -4.86 5.90 -1.21
CA LEU A 412 -4.05 7.07 -0.85
C LEU A 412 -2.54 6.78 -0.94
N ILE A 413 -1.82 7.58 -1.72
CA ILE A 413 -0.37 7.46 -1.90
C ILE A 413 0.37 7.93 -0.63
N PRO A 414 1.03 7.06 0.16
CA PRO A 414 1.48 7.46 1.50
C PRO A 414 2.67 8.41 1.55
N HIS A 415 3.53 8.43 0.52
CA HIS A 415 4.55 9.48 0.42
C HIS A 415 3.97 10.89 0.18
N LEU A 416 2.68 11.07 -0.10
CA LEU A 416 2.07 12.41 -0.03
C LEU A 416 1.97 12.94 1.41
N TYR A 417 2.09 12.06 2.42
CA TYR A 417 2.35 12.42 3.81
C TYR A 417 3.84 12.45 4.15
N THR A 418 4.64 11.44 3.78
CA THR A 418 6.05 11.34 4.23
C THR A 418 7.07 12.13 3.40
N ASP A 419 6.87 12.32 2.09
CA ASP A 419 7.66 13.31 1.33
C ASP A 419 7.26 14.73 1.77
N ASP A 420 8.15 15.70 1.53
CA ASP A 420 7.97 17.08 1.97
C ASP A 420 7.11 17.96 1.05
N ASP A 421 6.52 17.51 -0.07
CA ASP A 421 5.55 18.34 -0.83
C ASP A 421 4.17 18.37 -0.12
N ARG A 422 3.43 19.47 -0.29
CA ARG A 422 2.05 19.67 0.19
C ARG A 422 1.13 20.41 -0.79
N ALA A 423 1.64 20.83 -1.96
CA ALA A 423 0.83 21.50 -2.97
C ALA A 423 0.00 20.53 -3.84
N HIS A 424 -0.35 19.35 -3.30
CA HIS A 424 -0.99 18.23 -4.01
C HIS A 424 -2.46 18.00 -3.63
N GLY A 425 -2.98 18.68 -2.61
CA GLY A 425 -4.39 18.64 -2.25
C GLY A 425 -4.85 17.35 -1.56
N ILE A 426 -3.93 16.52 -1.08
CA ILE A 426 -4.24 15.33 -0.28
C ILE A 426 -3.94 15.63 1.19
N ASP A 427 -4.97 15.52 2.03
CA ASP A 427 -4.90 15.62 3.49
C ASP A 427 -5.20 14.23 4.04
N ILE A 428 -4.14 13.47 4.34
CA ILE A 428 -4.26 12.04 4.69
C ILE A 428 -5.10 11.85 5.96
N GLU A 429 -4.97 12.72 6.96
CA GLU A 429 -5.80 12.63 8.17
C GLU A 429 -7.29 12.77 7.82
N SER A 430 -7.66 13.81 7.08
CA SER A 430 -9.06 14.13 6.79
C SER A 430 -9.70 13.12 5.85
N LEU A 431 -8.93 12.53 4.92
CA LEU A 431 -9.42 11.49 4.03
C LEU A 431 -9.53 10.14 4.74
N THR A 432 -8.58 9.79 5.61
CA THR A 432 -8.66 8.59 6.49
C THR A 432 -9.83 8.68 7.48
N GLN A 433 -10.15 9.88 7.99
CA GLN A 433 -11.33 10.12 8.85
C GLN A 433 -12.67 10.11 8.10
N LEU A 434 -12.64 10.36 6.79
CA LEU A 434 -13.83 10.36 5.96
C LEU A 434 -14.25 8.93 5.59
N THR A 435 -13.28 8.06 5.31
CA THR A 435 -13.47 6.66 4.93
C THR A 435 -13.72 5.78 6.16
N SER A 436 -14.48 4.68 6.01
CA SER A 436 -14.67 3.71 7.11
C SER A 436 -13.55 2.68 7.20
N ILE A 437 -12.83 2.49 6.09
CA ILE A 437 -11.67 1.62 5.92
C ILE A 437 -10.46 2.52 5.65
N ILE A 438 -9.31 2.25 6.26
CA ILE A 438 -8.03 2.89 5.90
C ILE A 438 -7.59 2.29 4.56
N GLY A 439 -7.24 3.13 3.58
CA GLY A 439 -6.86 2.65 2.25
C GLY A 439 -5.66 3.39 1.66
N ASP A 440 -4.79 2.61 1.04
CA ASP A 440 -3.49 3.07 0.56
C ASP A 440 -2.96 2.24 -0.62
N ASP A 441 -1.77 2.64 -1.07
CA ASP A 441 -0.86 1.94 -2.00
C ASP A 441 0.60 2.04 -1.50
N ALA A 442 0.87 1.76 -0.22
CA ALA A 442 2.18 1.99 0.39
C ALA A 442 3.34 1.35 -0.37
N LYS A 443 4.46 2.07 -0.41
CA LYS A 443 5.66 1.73 -1.18
C LYS A 443 6.85 1.58 -0.24
N THR A 444 7.68 0.59 -0.52
CA THR A 444 8.95 0.29 0.15
C THR A 444 9.88 -0.36 -0.87
N ARG A 445 11.19 -0.38 -0.63
CA ARG A 445 12.18 -0.79 -1.62
C ARG A 445 13.51 -1.21 -0.97
N PRO A 446 14.13 -2.33 -1.39
CA PRO A 446 15.52 -2.66 -1.10
C PRO A 446 16.49 -2.09 -2.17
N THR A 447 16.02 -1.16 -3.00
CA THR A 447 16.78 -0.49 -4.07
C THR A 447 16.42 1.00 -4.13
N ARG A 448 17.06 1.80 -4.98
CA ARG A 448 16.89 3.27 -5.04
C ARG A 448 15.70 3.68 -5.92
N ARG A 449 14.96 4.73 -5.53
CA ARG A 449 13.67 5.19 -6.10
C ARG A 449 13.73 5.55 -7.59
N ASN A 450 14.92 5.77 -8.15
CA ASN A 450 15.14 6.04 -9.59
C ASN A 450 16.50 5.51 -10.11
N TYR A 451 17.06 4.42 -9.56
CA TYR A 451 18.37 3.85 -9.98
C TYR A 451 19.55 4.84 -9.97
N THR A 452 19.55 5.80 -9.04
CA THR A 452 20.61 6.80 -8.93
C THR A 452 21.93 6.17 -8.49
N ASN A 453 23.05 6.60 -9.08
CA ASN A 453 24.39 6.19 -8.62
C ASN A 453 24.72 6.73 -7.21
N ALA A 454 24.10 7.83 -6.80
CA ALA A 454 24.16 8.34 -5.43
C ALA A 454 23.33 7.46 -4.47
N PRO A 455 23.85 7.10 -3.28
CA PRO A 455 23.10 6.40 -2.25
C PRO A 455 22.04 7.28 -1.59
N GLU A 456 20.91 6.68 -1.25
CA GLU A 456 19.88 7.26 -0.40
C GLU A 456 20.28 7.12 1.09
N PRO A 457 19.84 8.02 2.01
CA PRO A 457 20.34 8.03 3.39
C PRO A 457 20.15 6.73 4.17
N TRP A 458 19.04 6.02 3.93
CA TRP A 458 18.71 4.76 4.63
C TRP A 458 19.74 3.64 4.38
N GLU A 459 20.44 3.63 3.24
CA GLU A 459 21.47 2.63 2.91
C GLU A 459 22.67 2.66 3.88
N GLN A 460 22.80 3.72 4.67
CA GLN A 460 23.83 3.83 5.71
C GLN A 460 23.57 2.88 6.89
N HIS A 461 22.31 2.47 7.13
CA HIS A 461 21.92 1.69 8.33
C HIS A 461 20.97 0.51 8.02
N TYR A 462 20.04 0.66 7.08
CA TYR A 462 18.91 -0.25 6.88
C TYR A 462 19.02 -1.09 5.61
N ALA A 463 18.42 -2.28 5.62
CA ALA A 463 18.38 -3.21 4.49
C ALA A 463 17.38 -2.80 3.39
N PHE A 464 16.43 -1.92 3.71
CA PHE A 464 15.43 -1.35 2.80
C PHE A 464 14.85 -0.04 3.36
N PHE A 465 14.17 0.72 2.50
CA PHE A 465 13.50 1.97 2.87
C PHE A 465 12.15 1.71 3.57
N TRP A 466 12.16 1.62 4.90
CA TRP A 466 10.98 1.33 5.72
C TRP A 466 10.15 2.58 6.12
N GLU A 467 10.68 3.78 5.88
CA GLU A 467 10.16 5.09 6.31
C GLU A 467 8.72 5.37 5.83
N GLU A 468 8.48 5.34 4.51
CA GLU A 468 7.15 5.61 3.91
C GLU A 468 6.07 4.67 4.46
N LEU A 469 6.39 3.36 4.54
CA LEU A 469 5.49 2.35 5.09
C LEU A 469 5.14 2.62 6.57
N CYS A 470 6.15 2.63 7.45
CA CYS A 470 5.87 2.60 8.89
C CYS A 470 5.36 3.94 9.41
N MET A 471 5.94 5.06 8.95
CA MET A 471 5.57 6.39 9.44
C MET A 471 4.17 6.80 8.99
N SER A 472 3.75 6.39 7.78
CA SER A 472 2.38 6.65 7.31
C SER A 472 1.36 5.71 7.98
N TYR A 473 1.69 4.43 8.17
CA TYR A 473 0.78 3.50 8.84
C TYR A 473 0.58 3.88 10.31
N ASP A 474 1.66 4.18 11.06
CA ASP A 474 1.52 4.66 12.44
C ASP A 474 0.74 5.99 12.55
N PHE A 475 0.74 6.82 11.49
CA PHE A 475 -0.11 8.00 11.40
C PHE A 475 -1.58 7.64 11.15
N MET A 476 -1.89 6.85 10.11
CA MET A 476 -3.26 6.46 9.77
C MET A 476 -3.93 5.63 10.88
N GLU A 477 -3.21 4.71 11.51
CA GLU A 477 -3.67 3.98 12.70
C GLU A 477 -3.83 4.88 13.94
N SER A 478 -3.08 5.99 14.04
CA SER A 478 -3.31 6.98 15.10
C SER A 478 -4.54 7.85 14.81
N VAL A 479 -4.96 7.94 13.55
CA VAL A 479 -6.13 8.70 13.09
C VAL A 479 -7.41 7.88 13.20
N ALA A 480 -7.38 6.60 12.80
CA ALA A 480 -8.52 5.68 12.80
C ALA A 480 -8.16 4.29 13.42
N PRO A 481 -7.84 4.21 14.73
CA PRO A 481 -7.34 3.00 15.39
C PRO A 481 -8.31 1.81 15.46
N ASP A 482 -9.57 2.03 15.10
CA ASP A 482 -10.63 1.01 15.11
C ASP A 482 -11.19 0.70 13.70
N SER A 483 -10.45 1.08 12.64
CA SER A 483 -10.76 0.73 11.25
C SER A 483 -9.80 -0.35 10.72
N ILE A 484 -10.30 -1.27 9.88
CA ILE A 484 -9.45 -2.15 9.08
C ILE A 484 -8.64 -1.38 8.03
N HIS A 485 -7.50 -1.96 7.65
CA HIS A 485 -6.50 -1.32 6.79
C HIS A 485 -6.27 -2.14 5.50
N ILE A 486 -6.57 -1.56 4.33
CA ILE A 486 -6.49 -2.23 3.02
C ILE A 486 -5.51 -1.51 2.09
N ASN A 487 -4.31 -2.08 1.96
CA ASN A 487 -3.35 -1.66 0.94
C ASN A 487 -3.76 -2.23 -0.42
N SER A 488 -4.41 -1.40 -1.22
CA SER A 488 -5.07 -1.81 -2.46
C SER A 488 -4.16 -1.89 -3.68
N GLU A 489 -2.86 -1.64 -3.52
CA GLU A 489 -1.80 -1.83 -4.52
C GLU A 489 -0.43 -1.86 -3.84
N SER A 490 -0.09 -2.97 -3.16
CA SER A 490 1.11 -2.99 -2.32
C SER A 490 2.38 -3.08 -3.16
N HIS A 491 3.11 -1.97 -3.24
CA HIS A 491 4.34 -1.84 -4.01
C HIS A 491 5.57 -2.36 -3.23
N PHE A 492 5.37 -3.48 -2.52
CA PHE A 492 6.39 -4.11 -1.69
C PHE A 492 7.24 -5.11 -2.48
N LEU A 493 6.67 -5.77 -3.50
CA LEU A 493 7.39 -6.68 -4.40
C LEU A 493 8.03 -5.95 -5.60
N SER A 494 7.36 -4.93 -6.13
CA SER A 494 7.85 -4.08 -7.22
C SER A 494 7.03 -2.79 -7.36
N ALA A 495 7.56 -1.82 -8.11
CA ALA A 495 6.84 -0.67 -8.62
C ALA A 495 7.37 -0.24 -10.00
N ALA A 496 6.65 0.63 -10.70
CA ALA A 496 7.09 1.17 -12.00
C ALA A 496 8.50 1.79 -11.95
N ARG A 497 8.94 2.35 -10.81
CA ARG A 497 10.29 2.94 -10.63
C ARG A 497 11.29 2.09 -9.84
N TRP A 498 10.91 0.92 -9.32
CA TRP A 498 11.86 0.04 -8.63
C TRP A 498 11.49 -1.45 -8.82
N ARG A 499 12.49 -2.25 -9.16
CA ARG A 499 12.47 -3.71 -9.27
C ARG A 499 13.83 -4.27 -8.89
N LYS A 500 13.84 -5.55 -8.52
CA LYS A 500 15.04 -6.36 -8.39
C LYS A 500 14.69 -7.76 -8.90
N LEU A 501 15.31 -8.18 -10.01
CA LEU A 501 15.42 -9.59 -10.35
C LEU A 501 16.33 -10.25 -9.30
N ASP A 502 15.89 -11.41 -8.81
CA ASP A 502 16.40 -12.05 -7.59
C ASP A 502 16.26 -11.16 -6.35
N LEU A 503 15.01 -10.83 -6.03
CA LEU A 503 14.63 -10.23 -4.75
C LEU A 503 14.89 -11.21 -3.57
N SER A 504 15.04 -10.71 -2.35
CA SER A 504 15.26 -11.55 -1.16
C SER A 504 13.93 -12.11 -0.66
N THR A 505 13.83 -13.43 -0.44
CA THR A 505 12.65 -14.05 0.20
C THR A 505 12.52 -13.66 1.67
N GLN A 506 13.64 -13.38 2.36
CA GLN A 506 13.64 -12.82 3.72
C GLN A 506 13.10 -11.39 3.71
N TYR A 507 13.42 -10.56 2.71
CA TYR A 507 12.81 -9.24 2.53
C TYR A 507 11.29 -9.35 2.37
N VAL A 508 10.79 -10.30 1.57
CA VAL A 508 9.35 -10.55 1.42
C VAL A 508 8.71 -10.93 2.76
N LYS A 509 9.33 -11.84 3.53
CA LYS A 509 8.83 -12.18 4.87
C LYS A 509 8.85 -10.97 5.81
N CYS A 510 9.93 -10.20 5.80
CA CYS A 510 10.13 -9.02 6.63
C CYS A 510 9.09 -7.94 6.36
N VAL A 511 8.88 -7.56 5.09
CA VAL A 511 8.01 -6.43 4.72
C VAL A 511 6.54 -6.71 5.00
N TYR A 512 6.04 -7.91 4.67
CA TYR A 512 4.63 -8.24 4.93
C TYR A 512 4.36 -8.41 6.43
N TRP A 513 5.28 -8.99 7.20
CA TRP A 513 5.16 -9.07 8.65
C TRP A 513 5.22 -7.68 9.32
N LEU A 514 6.09 -6.79 8.83
CA LEU A 514 6.18 -5.39 9.27
C LEU A 514 4.89 -4.62 8.97
N ALA A 515 4.39 -4.68 7.74
CA ALA A 515 3.19 -3.98 7.30
C ALA A 515 1.95 -4.41 8.08
N THR A 516 1.76 -5.71 8.31
CA THR A 516 0.64 -6.22 9.11
C THR A 516 0.78 -5.88 10.60
N LEU A 517 1.99 -5.93 11.20
CA LEU A 517 2.18 -5.42 12.58
C LEU A 517 1.97 -3.90 12.72
N HIS A 518 2.06 -3.15 11.62
CA HIS A 518 1.77 -1.72 11.57
C HIS A 518 0.33 -1.39 11.14
N GLY A 519 -0.54 -2.38 10.86
CA GLY A 519 -1.97 -2.15 10.61
C GLY A 519 -2.61 -3.04 9.55
N MET A 520 -1.88 -3.44 8.51
CA MET A 520 -2.44 -3.98 7.27
C MET A 520 -3.25 -5.28 7.44
N ASP A 521 -4.58 -5.21 7.27
CA ASP A 521 -5.55 -6.32 7.32
C ASP A 521 -5.72 -7.03 5.97
N ALA A 522 -5.64 -6.29 4.87
CA ALA A 522 -5.63 -6.86 3.53
C ALA A 522 -4.62 -6.14 2.64
N ASN A 523 -4.06 -6.87 1.67
CA ASN A 523 -3.19 -6.26 0.67
C ASN A 523 -3.36 -6.89 -0.73
N PHE A 524 -3.26 -6.08 -1.79
CA PHE A 524 -3.26 -6.56 -3.17
C PHE A 524 -1.89 -6.20 -3.80
N ALA A 525 -0.94 -7.13 -3.82
CA ALA A 525 0.43 -6.86 -4.24
C ALA A 525 0.55 -6.43 -5.71
N TRP A 526 1.40 -5.45 -6.02
CA TRP A 526 1.72 -5.08 -7.41
C TRP A 526 2.76 -6.03 -8.01
N PHE A 527 2.42 -6.88 -8.98
CA PHE A 527 1.11 -7.15 -9.60
C PHE A 527 1.17 -8.53 -10.29
N TRP A 528 0.02 -9.19 -10.53
CA TRP A 528 -0.01 -10.50 -11.19
C TRP A 528 -0.65 -10.41 -12.58
N ALA A 529 0.19 -10.32 -13.59
CA ALA A 529 -0.23 -10.17 -14.98
C ALA A 529 0.16 -11.38 -15.84
N ARG A 530 0.31 -12.56 -15.23
CA ARG A 530 0.45 -13.85 -15.93
C ARG A 530 -0.90 -14.54 -16.05
N ASP A 531 -1.23 -14.96 -17.27
CA ASP A 531 -2.43 -15.70 -17.58
C ASP A 531 -2.23 -17.24 -17.46
N PRO A 532 -3.31 -18.06 -17.44
CA PRO A 532 -3.22 -19.49 -17.17
C PRO A 532 -2.46 -20.35 -18.19
N ASP A 533 -2.05 -19.83 -19.36
CA ASP A 533 -1.13 -20.50 -20.29
C ASP A 533 0.33 -20.04 -20.13
N GLY A 534 0.55 -18.87 -19.54
CA GLY A 534 1.85 -18.26 -19.27
C GLY A 534 2.11 -16.94 -19.99
N SER A 535 1.21 -16.46 -20.86
CA SER A 535 1.38 -15.14 -21.47
C SER A 535 1.21 -14.00 -20.44
N PRO A 536 1.68 -12.79 -20.74
CA PRO A 536 1.16 -11.57 -20.12
C PRO A 536 -0.33 -11.41 -20.44
N GLU A 537 -1.12 -10.87 -19.51
CA GLU A 537 -2.52 -10.48 -19.77
C GLU A 537 -2.65 -9.55 -21.00
N ASP A 538 -3.78 -9.58 -21.72
CA ASP A 538 -4.01 -8.87 -22.98
C ASP A 538 -3.55 -7.40 -22.99
N ARG A 539 -3.61 -6.68 -21.85
CA ARG A 539 -3.14 -5.29 -21.71
C ARG A 539 -1.62 -5.16 -21.51
N LEU A 540 -0.88 -6.22 -21.83
CA LEU A 540 0.58 -6.30 -21.93
C LEU A 540 1.07 -7.03 -23.18
N GLU A 541 0.17 -7.47 -24.07
CA GLU A 541 0.53 -8.06 -25.36
C GLU A 541 0.66 -7.01 -26.49
N GLY A 542 1.36 -7.38 -27.57
CA GLY A 542 1.49 -6.56 -28.77
C GLY A 542 2.35 -5.30 -28.61
N GLU A 543 1.99 -4.21 -29.30
CA GLU A 543 2.77 -2.96 -29.38
C GLU A 543 2.76 -2.10 -28.10
N LEU A 544 2.15 -2.55 -26.99
CA LEU A 544 2.04 -1.82 -25.72
C LEU A 544 1.55 -0.35 -25.82
N ASN A 545 0.62 -0.07 -26.74
CA ASN A 545 0.06 1.27 -26.97
C ASN A 545 -0.93 1.72 -25.88
N PHE A 546 -0.47 1.80 -24.62
CA PHE A 546 -1.31 2.10 -23.45
C PHE A 546 -1.32 3.59 -23.05
N ALA A 547 -2.48 4.05 -22.57
CA ALA A 547 -2.62 5.35 -21.94
C ALA A 547 -1.89 5.41 -20.59
N ASP A 548 -1.78 4.28 -19.88
CA ASP A 548 -0.96 4.15 -18.68
C ASP A 548 0.46 3.66 -19.01
N LEU A 549 1.39 4.63 -19.02
CA LEU A 549 2.81 4.41 -19.22
C LEU A 549 3.49 3.66 -18.06
N ALA A 550 2.83 3.49 -16.90
CA ALA A 550 3.38 2.74 -15.77
C ALA A 550 3.20 1.23 -15.92
N LEU A 551 2.06 0.77 -16.46
CA LEU A 551 1.75 -0.65 -16.63
C LEU A 551 2.68 -1.32 -17.65
N ALA A 552 2.77 -0.77 -18.87
CA ALA A 552 3.57 -1.30 -19.97
C ALA A 552 5.04 -1.56 -19.61
N GLY A 553 5.64 -0.70 -18.77
CA GLY A 553 7.01 -0.86 -18.32
C GLY A 553 7.20 -1.89 -17.20
N SER A 554 6.15 -2.31 -16.49
CA SER A 554 6.27 -2.92 -15.14
C SER A 554 6.50 -4.43 -15.09
N PHE A 555 6.19 -5.18 -16.15
CA PHE A 555 6.15 -6.65 -16.10
C PHE A 555 7.51 -7.31 -15.85
N ALA A 556 8.51 -7.01 -16.69
CA ALA A 556 9.76 -7.78 -16.70
C ALA A 556 10.57 -7.60 -15.40
N GLY A 557 11.06 -8.70 -14.81
CA GLY A 557 11.75 -8.69 -13.52
C GLY A 557 10.88 -8.30 -12.30
N SER A 558 9.56 -8.37 -12.42
CA SER A 558 8.62 -8.31 -11.28
C SER A 558 8.40 -9.70 -10.66
N VAL A 559 7.35 -9.88 -9.84
CA VAL A 559 6.93 -11.20 -9.31
C VAL A 559 6.54 -12.19 -10.41
N ASN A 560 6.07 -11.71 -11.56
CA ASN A 560 5.62 -12.51 -12.72
C ASN A 560 6.71 -13.40 -13.36
N GLN A 561 7.98 -13.20 -12.96
CA GLN A 561 9.15 -13.99 -13.39
C GLN A 561 9.99 -14.50 -12.21
N GLN A 562 9.45 -14.51 -10.99
CA GLN A 562 10.18 -14.85 -9.75
C GLN A 562 9.39 -15.85 -8.87
N PRO A 563 9.50 -17.17 -9.12
CA PRO A 563 8.72 -18.20 -8.40
C PRO A 563 8.98 -18.22 -6.90
N HIS A 564 10.22 -17.97 -6.48
CA HIS A 564 10.60 -17.92 -5.06
C HIS A 564 9.92 -16.76 -4.34
N ILE A 565 9.68 -15.64 -5.03
CA ILE A 565 8.99 -14.45 -4.51
C ILE A 565 7.48 -14.64 -4.46
N ALA A 566 6.89 -15.19 -5.53
CA ALA A 566 5.48 -15.52 -5.58
C ALA A 566 5.12 -16.51 -4.46
N ASN A 567 5.92 -17.56 -4.29
CA ASN A 567 5.75 -18.50 -3.17
C ASN A 567 5.99 -17.81 -1.83
N ALA A 568 7.09 -17.07 -1.64
CA ALA A 568 7.41 -16.44 -0.35
C ALA A 568 6.33 -15.47 0.14
N TYR A 569 5.68 -14.73 -0.78
CA TYR A 569 4.55 -13.87 -0.46
C TYR A 569 3.37 -14.67 0.09
N THR A 570 2.96 -15.76 -0.57
CA THR A 570 1.92 -16.63 -0.02
C THR A 570 2.38 -17.26 1.30
N GLN A 571 3.60 -17.78 1.42
CA GLN A 571 4.10 -18.40 2.66
C GLN A 571 4.06 -17.45 3.87
N VAL A 572 4.46 -16.17 3.73
CA VAL A 572 4.37 -15.21 4.86
C VAL A 572 2.92 -14.92 5.23
N MET A 573 2.00 -14.86 4.28
CA MET A 573 0.58 -14.69 4.57
C MET A 573 -0.05 -15.95 5.22
N LEU A 574 0.43 -17.15 4.88
CA LEU A 574 0.04 -18.39 5.59
C LEU A 574 0.60 -18.42 7.03
N ASP A 575 1.82 -17.92 7.26
CA ASP A 575 2.41 -17.76 8.60
C ASP A 575 1.65 -16.72 9.43
N LEU A 576 1.37 -15.53 8.88
CA LEU A 576 0.58 -14.48 9.54
C LEU A 576 -0.83 -14.98 9.90
N ASN A 577 -1.47 -15.78 9.04
CA ASN A 577 -2.77 -16.40 9.32
C ASN A 577 -2.69 -17.55 10.36
N SER A 578 -1.57 -18.27 10.47
CA SER A 578 -1.35 -19.19 11.61
C SER A 578 -1.28 -18.43 12.94
N PHE A 579 -0.67 -17.24 13.00
CA PHE A 579 -0.41 -16.47 14.22
C PHE A 579 -1.29 -15.21 14.34
N SER A 580 -2.49 -15.21 13.76
CA SER A 580 -3.29 -13.99 13.62
C SER A 580 -3.81 -13.41 14.95
N GLU A 581 -4.09 -14.26 15.94
CA GLU A 581 -4.45 -13.83 17.29
C GLU A 581 -3.27 -13.14 17.99
N GLU A 582 -2.05 -13.68 17.85
CA GLU A 582 -0.83 -13.05 18.36
C GLU A 582 -0.53 -11.71 17.66
N VAL A 583 -0.66 -11.64 16.33
CA VAL A 583 -0.42 -10.43 15.55
C VAL A 583 -1.44 -9.33 15.88
N ILE A 584 -2.72 -9.67 16.07
CA ILE A 584 -3.74 -8.72 16.55
C ILE A 584 -3.47 -8.27 17.99
N ALA A 585 -2.99 -9.15 18.88
CA ALA A 585 -2.61 -8.77 20.23
C ALA A 585 -1.43 -7.77 20.26
N LEU A 586 -0.47 -7.93 19.34
CA LEU A 586 0.65 -7.00 19.14
C LEU A 586 0.21 -5.66 18.53
N ARG A 587 -0.61 -5.66 17.46
CA ARG A 587 -1.21 -4.43 16.90
C ARG A 587 -1.97 -3.61 17.95
N LYS A 588 -2.63 -4.27 18.90
CA LYS A 588 -3.38 -3.66 20.01
C LYS A 588 -2.50 -3.18 21.18
N GLN A 589 -1.17 -3.22 21.06
CA GLN A 589 -0.29 -2.56 22.02
C GLN A 589 -0.57 -1.05 22.06
N ARG A 590 -0.74 -0.50 23.27
CA ARG A 590 -0.92 0.94 23.51
C ARG A 590 0.20 1.75 22.83
N ARG A 591 -0.14 2.92 22.29
CA ARG A 591 0.81 3.90 21.69
C ARG A 591 1.10 5.02 22.72
N PRO A 592 2.02 4.82 23.70
CA PRO A 592 2.18 5.72 24.86
C PRO A 592 2.76 7.10 24.50
N LEU A 593 3.57 7.18 23.45
CA LEU A 593 4.12 8.43 22.94
C LEU A 593 3.44 8.81 21.62
N ARG A 594 2.91 10.03 21.55
CA ARG A 594 2.34 10.60 20.33
C ARG A 594 3.22 11.73 19.79
N LEU A 595 3.67 11.63 18.55
CA LEU A 595 4.33 12.73 17.84
C LEU A 595 3.28 13.75 17.41
N PHE A 596 3.43 15.02 17.80
CA PHE A 596 2.54 16.07 17.31
C PHE A 596 2.83 16.39 15.85
N HIS A 597 1.89 16.06 14.97
CA HIS A 597 1.92 16.44 13.57
C HIS A 597 1.08 17.69 13.33
N SER A 598 1.62 18.61 12.55
CA SER A 598 0.95 19.84 12.14
C SER A 598 1.09 20.04 10.65
N GLU A 599 -0.03 19.86 9.94
CA GLU A 599 -0.09 20.16 8.51
C GLU A 599 0.18 21.66 8.24
N THR A 600 -0.06 22.52 9.24
CA THR A 600 0.32 23.95 9.21
C THR A 600 1.83 24.17 9.14
N SER A 601 2.63 23.37 9.86
CA SER A 601 4.09 23.34 9.70
C SER A 601 4.52 22.60 8.43
N ALA A 602 3.77 21.60 7.98
CA ALA A 602 4.11 20.83 6.78
C ALA A 602 3.99 21.71 5.52
N ILE A 603 2.87 22.39 5.32
CA ILE A 603 2.68 23.33 4.20
C ILE A 603 3.78 24.41 4.18
N ASN A 604 4.08 25.03 5.33
CA ASN A 604 5.02 26.15 5.40
C ASN A 604 6.51 25.78 5.24
N LYS A 605 6.96 24.65 5.79
CA LYS A 605 8.38 24.28 5.81
C LYS A 605 8.76 23.40 4.62
N ARG A 606 9.99 23.56 4.10
CA ARG A 606 10.54 22.72 3.00
C ARG A 606 11.02 21.32 3.44
N SER A 607 10.96 21.01 4.73
CA SER A 607 11.62 19.85 5.36
C SER A 607 10.92 19.38 6.64
N HIS A 608 9.60 19.58 6.78
CA HIS A 608 8.93 19.17 8.02
C HIS A 608 8.96 17.67 8.23
N MET A 609 8.72 16.89 7.18
CA MET A 609 8.57 15.43 7.29
C MET A 609 9.93 14.76 7.45
N THR A 610 10.92 15.19 6.66
CA THR A 610 12.34 14.85 6.88
C THR A 610 12.79 15.13 8.33
N GLU A 611 12.34 16.24 8.93
CA GLU A 611 12.67 16.56 10.33
C GLU A 611 11.84 15.77 11.35
N GLN A 612 10.56 15.50 11.08
CA GLN A 612 9.69 14.73 11.98
C GLN A 612 10.09 13.25 12.01
N PHE A 613 10.49 12.68 10.86
CA PHE A 613 11.01 11.33 10.75
C PHE A 613 12.24 11.11 11.66
N ALA A 614 13.13 12.09 11.77
CA ALA A 614 14.31 11.99 12.64
C ALA A 614 13.96 11.81 14.14
N LEU A 615 12.77 12.23 14.60
CA LEU A 615 12.27 11.90 15.94
C LEU A 615 11.52 10.57 15.98
N TYR A 616 10.77 10.24 14.93
CA TYR A 616 10.10 8.94 14.79
C TYR A 616 11.11 7.78 14.80
N GLU A 617 12.16 7.84 13.98
CA GLU A 617 13.30 6.91 13.94
C GLU A 617 13.89 6.67 15.34
N ALA A 618 14.09 7.74 16.12
CA ALA A 618 14.69 7.64 17.45
C ALA A 618 13.82 6.88 18.48
N MET A 619 12.50 6.80 18.27
CA MET A 619 11.55 6.11 19.18
C MET A 619 11.18 4.70 18.71
N PHE A 620 11.39 4.41 17.41
CA PHE A 620 10.80 3.25 16.73
C PHE A 620 11.28 1.88 17.27
N PHE A 621 12.49 1.84 17.84
CA PHE A 621 13.21 0.62 18.20
C PHE A 621 13.18 0.30 19.72
N ASP A 622 12.15 0.78 20.44
CA ASP A 622 12.07 0.74 21.91
C ASP A 622 10.87 -0.06 22.49
N GLY A 623 10.32 -1.02 21.75
CA GLY A 623 9.43 -2.05 22.29
C GLY A 623 7.92 -1.74 22.32
N PHE A 624 7.51 -0.59 21.77
CA PHE A 624 6.11 -0.17 21.64
C PHE A 624 5.84 0.46 20.26
N PRO A 625 4.58 0.51 19.78
CA PRO A 625 4.21 1.29 18.60
C PRO A 625 4.20 2.79 18.91
N VAL A 626 4.89 3.58 18.09
CA VAL A 626 4.81 5.04 18.13
C VAL A 626 3.43 5.45 17.60
N GLY A 627 2.87 6.54 18.11
CA GLY A 627 1.67 7.13 17.54
C GLY A 627 1.86 8.60 17.16
N PHE A 628 0.79 9.20 16.66
CA PHE A 628 0.71 10.61 16.34
C PHE A 628 -0.45 11.29 17.08
N ALA A 629 -0.37 12.62 17.20
CA ALA A 629 -1.42 13.49 17.69
C ALA A 629 -1.53 14.72 16.78
N THR A 630 -2.75 15.20 16.63
CA THR A 630 -3.16 16.36 15.83
C THR A 630 -4.20 17.16 16.61
N GLU A 631 -4.63 18.32 16.10
CA GLU A 631 -5.78 19.04 16.67
C GLU A 631 -7.01 18.13 16.84
N LYS A 632 -7.29 17.26 15.86
CA LYS A 632 -8.49 16.42 15.86
C LYS A 632 -8.35 15.24 16.82
N ILE A 633 -7.23 14.50 16.76
CA ILE A 633 -6.97 13.34 17.64
C ILE A 633 -7.14 13.74 19.12
N ILE A 634 -6.58 14.89 19.53
CA ILE A 634 -6.66 15.41 20.90
C ILE A 634 -8.10 15.80 21.32
N LYS A 635 -8.99 16.05 20.35
CA LYS A 635 -10.40 16.44 20.55
C LYS A 635 -11.40 15.29 20.43
N THR A 636 -11.06 14.21 19.74
CA THR A 636 -12.01 13.12 19.40
C THR A 636 -11.68 11.77 20.03
N GLN A 637 -10.43 11.50 20.40
CA GLN A 637 -10.01 10.26 21.05
C GLN A 637 -9.91 10.41 22.57
N ASP A 638 -9.88 9.30 23.30
CA ASP A 638 -9.56 9.30 24.73
C ASP A 638 -8.08 9.63 24.93
N ASN A 639 -7.81 10.83 25.45
CA ASN A 639 -6.48 11.34 25.78
C ASN A 639 -5.74 10.47 26.81
N ALA A 640 -6.43 9.63 27.60
CA ALA A 640 -5.80 8.66 28.50
C ALA A 640 -5.19 7.45 27.77
N SER A 641 -5.49 7.25 26.47
CA SER A 641 -4.90 6.18 25.67
C SER A 641 -3.41 6.39 25.35
N TRP A 642 -2.83 7.56 25.66
CA TRP A 642 -1.38 7.83 25.63
C TRP A 642 -0.90 8.58 26.88
N ASP A 643 0.42 8.63 27.08
CA ASP A 643 1.05 9.21 28.27
C ASP A 643 1.61 10.62 28.00
N ALA A 644 2.20 10.85 26.81
CA ALA A 644 2.78 12.13 26.44
C ALA A 644 2.69 12.45 24.94
N ILE A 645 2.65 13.75 24.64
CA ILE A 645 2.75 14.33 23.30
C ILE A 645 4.12 14.98 23.12
N LEU A 646 4.82 14.66 22.03
CA LEU A 646 6.16 15.15 21.71
C LEU A 646 6.13 16.11 20.52
N ILE A 647 6.77 17.27 20.65
CA ILE A 647 6.74 18.36 19.67
C ILE A 647 8.17 18.71 19.27
N TYR A 648 8.50 18.52 17.98
CA TYR A 648 9.86 18.69 17.46
C TYR A 648 9.85 19.42 16.13
N ARG A 649 10.53 20.58 16.11
CA ARG A 649 10.63 21.49 14.97
C ARG A 649 9.29 21.81 14.34
N THR A 650 8.27 22.14 15.14
CA THR A 650 6.90 22.47 14.68
C THR A 650 6.57 23.96 14.93
N PRO A 651 7.25 24.92 14.27
CA PRO A 651 7.16 26.35 14.57
C PRO A 651 5.87 27.04 14.12
N TYR A 652 5.17 26.52 13.11
CA TYR A 652 3.91 27.07 12.60
C TYR A 652 2.75 26.15 13.03
N VAL A 653 1.79 26.69 13.76
CA VAL A 653 0.54 26.02 14.14
C VAL A 653 -0.60 27.04 14.14
N THR A 654 -1.80 26.64 13.77
CA THR A 654 -2.98 27.49 13.94
C THR A 654 -3.26 27.75 15.43
N VAL A 655 -4.06 28.77 15.72
CA VAL A 655 -4.60 29.01 17.07
C VAL A 655 -5.44 27.82 17.56
N ALA A 656 -6.06 27.05 16.66
CA ALA A 656 -6.90 25.91 17.00
C ALA A 656 -6.07 24.67 17.42
N GLU A 657 -4.96 24.39 16.72
CA GLU A 657 -3.93 23.43 17.11
C GLU A 657 -3.31 23.77 18.47
N LEU A 658 -2.93 25.04 18.69
CA LEU A 658 -2.35 25.51 19.95
C LEU A 658 -3.34 25.35 21.12
N ASN A 659 -4.61 25.66 20.91
CA ASN A 659 -5.68 25.49 21.91
C ASN A 659 -5.98 24.01 22.20
N ALA A 660 -5.80 23.09 21.25
CA ALA A 660 -5.95 21.66 21.49
C ALA A 660 -4.86 21.13 22.44
N LEU A 661 -3.60 21.51 22.18
CA LEU A 661 -2.46 21.19 23.05
C LEU A 661 -2.63 21.79 24.46
N GLN A 662 -3.16 23.01 24.57
CA GLN A 662 -3.49 23.60 25.87
C GLN A 662 -4.60 22.82 26.59
N SER A 663 -5.67 22.44 25.89
CA SER A 663 -6.77 21.64 26.46
C SER A 663 -6.29 20.30 27.01
N TYR A 664 -5.32 19.66 26.35
CA TYR A 664 -4.69 18.43 26.84
C TYR A 664 -3.86 18.66 28.12
N LEU A 665 -3.11 19.76 28.22
CA LEU A 665 -2.41 20.17 29.46
C LEU A 665 -3.37 20.54 30.59
N ASP A 666 -4.48 21.23 30.28
CA ASP A 666 -5.52 21.59 31.26
C ASP A 666 -6.25 20.36 31.82
N GLN A 667 -6.24 19.24 31.08
CA GLN A 667 -6.78 17.93 31.48
C GLN A 667 -5.77 17.02 32.20
N GLY A 668 -4.53 17.46 32.43
CA GLY A 668 -3.50 16.68 33.13
C GLY A 668 -2.47 15.97 32.23
N GLY A 669 -2.51 16.16 30.91
CA GLY A 669 -1.59 15.53 29.95
C GLY A 669 -0.14 16.02 30.06
N THR A 670 0.79 15.30 29.41
CA THR A 670 2.22 15.67 29.37
C THR A 670 2.64 16.09 27.96
N VAL A 671 3.17 17.31 27.81
CA VAL A 671 3.69 17.83 26.54
C VAL A 671 5.18 18.12 26.66
N ILE A 672 5.98 17.54 25.77
CA ILE A 672 7.43 17.77 25.68
C ILE A 672 7.72 18.52 24.37
N VAL A 673 8.37 19.69 24.47
CA VAL A 673 8.63 20.60 23.36
C VAL A 673 10.14 20.81 23.20
N ASP A 674 10.66 20.65 21.99
CA ASP A 674 12.10 20.80 21.68
C ASP A 674 12.67 22.22 21.90
N GLY A 675 11.80 23.23 22.02
CA GLY A 675 12.14 24.54 22.57
C GLY A 675 11.20 25.65 22.10
N GLU A 676 11.50 26.88 22.53
CA GLU A 676 10.65 28.07 22.30
C GLU A 676 10.32 28.42 20.84
N LYS A 677 10.99 27.80 19.88
CA LYS A 677 10.76 27.98 18.44
C LYS A 677 9.56 27.16 17.94
N SER A 678 9.29 26.00 18.53
CA SER A 678 8.07 25.24 18.24
C SER A 678 6.85 25.95 18.83
N LEU A 679 5.70 25.81 18.15
CA LEU A 679 4.44 26.47 18.46
C LEU A 679 4.51 28.01 18.51
N ALA A 680 5.56 28.62 17.95
CA ALA A 680 5.82 30.05 18.11
C ALA A 680 4.98 30.95 17.19
N LYS A 681 4.45 30.42 16.09
CA LYS A 681 3.82 31.20 15.01
C LYS A 681 2.49 30.64 14.53
N ASP A 682 1.64 31.53 14.01
CA ASP A 682 0.45 31.19 13.24
C ASP A 682 0.82 30.64 11.84
N GLU A 683 -0.20 30.23 11.08
CA GLU A 683 -0.07 29.71 9.71
C GLU A 683 0.58 30.68 8.71
N TYR A 684 0.61 31.98 9.02
CA TYR A 684 1.15 33.06 8.18
C TYR A 684 2.53 33.55 8.68
N GLY A 685 3.04 32.97 9.77
CA GLY A 685 4.34 33.25 10.34
C GLY A 685 4.39 34.37 11.37
N ASN A 686 3.25 34.93 11.77
CA ASN A 686 3.12 35.91 12.85
C ASN A 686 3.31 35.23 14.21
N PRO A 687 3.96 35.86 15.22
CA PRO A 687 4.07 35.28 16.55
C PRO A 687 2.70 35.09 17.22
N HIS A 688 2.49 33.96 17.91
CA HIS A 688 1.30 33.76 18.74
C HIS A 688 1.28 34.72 19.94
N ALA A 689 0.10 35.25 20.27
CA ALA A 689 -0.11 36.13 21.42
C ALA A 689 -0.08 35.41 22.79
N LYS A 690 -0.01 34.07 22.77
CA LYS A 690 0.13 33.19 23.94
C LYS A 690 1.11 32.06 23.62
N ARG A 691 1.64 31.42 24.66
CA ARG A 691 2.33 30.13 24.60
C ARG A 691 1.55 29.11 25.42
N LEU A 692 1.95 27.84 25.38
CA LEU A 692 1.39 26.83 26.29
C LEU A 692 1.74 27.15 27.75
N GLU A 693 0.79 26.90 28.63
CA GLU A 693 0.93 26.93 30.09
C GLU A 693 0.67 25.51 30.63
N ALA A 694 1.29 25.11 31.74
CA ALA A 694 1.25 23.72 32.20
C ALA A 694 -0.17 23.21 32.60
N GLY A 695 -1.11 24.12 32.89
CA GLY A 695 -2.49 23.75 33.25
C GLY A 695 -2.55 22.92 34.53
N GLN A 696 -3.16 21.73 34.44
CA GLN A 696 -3.12 20.71 35.49
C GLN A 696 -2.08 19.61 35.23
N GLY A 697 -1.51 19.60 34.02
CA GLY A 697 -0.57 18.61 33.52
C GLY A 697 0.89 19.05 33.61
N ARG A 698 1.70 18.55 32.69
CA ARG A 698 3.15 18.75 32.68
C ARG A 698 3.63 19.24 31.32
N LEU A 699 4.07 20.50 31.28
CA LEU A 699 4.77 21.08 30.13
C LEU A 699 6.29 21.04 30.37
N VAL A 700 7.02 20.37 29.48
CA VAL A 700 8.49 20.33 29.46
C VAL A 700 8.97 21.07 28.22
N VAL A 701 9.52 22.27 28.38
CA VAL A 701 10.19 23.00 27.29
C VAL A 701 11.69 22.75 27.42
N LEU A 702 12.30 22.26 26.34
CA LEU A 702 13.73 21.94 26.28
C LEU A 702 14.55 23.12 25.77
N GLU A 703 15.82 23.15 26.14
CA GLU A 703 16.77 24.21 25.74
C GLU A 703 17.83 23.70 24.76
N ASN A 704 18.59 24.62 24.18
CA ASN A 704 19.82 24.37 23.40
C ASN A 704 19.67 23.58 22.09
N ASN A 705 18.43 23.38 21.59
CA ASN A 705 18.09 22.59 20.39
C ASN A 705 18.48 21.09 20.56
N PRO A 706 17.73 20.31 21.37
CA PRO A 706 18.07 18.94 21.71
C PRO A 706 18.06 18.01 20.48
N SER A 707 18.88 16.96 20.51
CA SER A 707 18.81 15.89 19.51
C SER A 707 17.56 15.02 19.71
N PRO A 708 17.11 14.28 18.68
CA PRO A 708 16.07 13.27 18.82
C PRO A 708 16.32 12.27 19.96
N GLN A 709 17.57 11.85 20.15
CA GLN A 709 17.99 10.95 21.21
C GLN A 709 17.83 11.59 22.60
N GLN A 710 18.08 12.88 22.76
CA GLN A 710 17.84 13.59 24.02
C GLN A 710 16.34 13.72 24.32
N ILE A 711 15.49 13.93 23.31
CA ILE A 711 14.03 13.95 23.49
C ILE A 711 13.51 12.55 23.87
N ARG A 712 13.97 11.51 23.17
CA ARG A 712 13.73 10.09 23.47
C ARG A 712 14.11 9.73 24.91
N ASP A 713 15.33 10.04 25.33
CA ASP A 713 15.83 9.69 26.65
C ASP A 713 15.08 10.38 27.81
N ILE A 714 14.37 11.48 27.53
CA ILE A 714 13.45 12.13 28.47
C ILE A 714 12.07 11.46 28.40
N ALA A 715 11.51 11.29 27.20
CA ALA A 715 10.19 10.68 27.00
C ALA A 715 10.09 9.25 27.58
N LEU A 716 11.12 8.42 27.40
CA LEU A 716 11.17 7.05 27.94
C LEU A 716 11.14 7.00 29.47
N ARG A 717 11.61 8.04 30.17
CA ARG A 717 11.53 8.12 31.65
C ARG A 717 10.12 8.42 32.11
N ASP A 718 9.40 9.26 31.37
CA ASP A 718 8.02 9.64 31.69
C ASP A 718 7.03 8.50 31.41
N ILE A 719 7.36 7.59 30.48
CA ILE A 719 6.52 6.41 30.15
C ILE A 719 7.00 5.10 30.79
N ALA A 720 7.92 5.13 31.76
CA ALA A 720 8.56 3.92 32.30
C ALA A 720 7.59 2.84 32.84
N ILE A 721 6.37 3.23 33.25
CA ILE A 721 5.30 2.31 33.71
C ILE A 721 4.64 1.57 32.53
N SER A 722 4.63 2.16 31.33
CA SER A 722 4.09 1.59 30.09
C SER A 722 5.09 0.69 29.36
N MET A 723 6.33 0.58 29.83
CA MET A 723 7.39 -0.22 29.20
C MET A 723 7.31 -1.71 29.60
N PRO A 724 7.84 -2.64 28.78
CA PRO A 724 8.04 -4.03 29.19
C PRO A 724 8.98 -4.14 30.39
N ALA A 725 8.79 -5.17 31.24
CA ALA A 725 9.63 -5.43 32.42
C ALA A 725 11.02 -6.04 32.08
N PHE A 726 11.50 -5.83 30.85
CA PHE A 726 12.79 -6.27 30.34
C PHE A 726 13.24 -5.31 29.24
N ALA A 727 14.56 -5.16 29.06
CA ALA A 727 15.15 -4.47 27.93
C ALA A 727 15.54 -5.46 26.82
N LEU A 728 15.38 -5.07 25.57
CA LEU A 728 16.08 -5.68 24.44
C LEU A 728 17.34 -4.84 24.15
N VAL A 729 18.50 -5.44 24.39
CA VAL A 729 19.80 -4.89 23.97
C VAL A 729 20.11 -5.44 22.58
N GLU A 730 20.72 -4.61 21.73
CA GLU A 730 21.09 -4.93 20.35
C GLU A 730 22.55 -4.54 20.12
N ASP A 731 23.35 -5.48 19.58
CA ASP A 731 24.61 -5.20 18.89
C ASP A 731 24.49 -5.69 17.45
N ASN A 732 24.66 -4.78 16.50
CA ASN A 732 24.66 -5.03 15.06
C ASN A 732 25.94 -4.49 14.38
N GLY A 733 26.97 -4.18 15.18
CA GLY A 733 28.22 -3.57 14.73
C GLY A 733 28.13 -2.08 14.36
N SER A 734 27.03 -1.38 14.66
CA SER A 734 26.84 0.04 14.36
C SER A 734 26.31 0.88 15.53
N ASP A 735 26.28 2.20 15.37
CA ASP A 735 25.75 3.16 16.35
C ASP A 735 24.22 3.36 16.24
N ARG A 736 23.54 2.62 15.35
CA ARG A 736 22.09 2.70 15.13
C ARG A 736 21.41 1.36 15.33
N LYS A 737 20.27 1.37 16.03
CA LYS A 737 19.36 0.23 16.11
C LYS A 737 18.76 -0.11 14.75
N GLY A 738 18.67 -1.40 14.46
CA GLY A 738 18.00 -2.00 13.31
C GLY A 738 16.83 -2.90 13.71
N CYS A 739 16.83 -3.46 14.93
CA CYS A 739 15.78 -4.38 15.40
C CYS A 739 14.55 -3.66 15.95
N ARG A 740 13.53 -3.54 15.10
CA ARG A 740 12.18 -3.09 15.47
C ARG A 740 11.51 -4.19 16.30
N TRP A 741 11.04 -3.87 17.51
CA TRP A 741 10.34 -4.82 18.37
C TRP A 741 9.09 -4.23 19.05
N GLN A 742 8.16 -5.11 19.37
CA GLN A 742 6.92 -4.86 20.13
C GLN A 742 6.78 -5.97 21.19
N ALA A 743 6.29 -5.63 22.40
CA ALA A 743 6.15 -6.59 23.49
C ALA A 743 4.88 -6.35 24.34
N VAL A 744 3.97 -7.33 24.32
CA VAL A 744 2.66 -7.26 25.00
C VAL A 744 2.56 -8.33 26.10
N LYS A 745 2.35 -7.87 27.33
CA LYS A 745 2.15 -8.75 28.48
C LYS A 745 0.82 -9.50 28.38
N GLN A 746 0.85 -10.80 28.70
CA GLN A 746 -0.27 -11.73 28.64
C GLN A 746 -0.86 -11.97 30.05
N ASP A 747 -2.09 -12.48 30.12
CA ASP A 747 -2.79 -12.78 31.39
C ASP A 747 -2.04 -13.80 32.27
N ASP A 748 -1.26 -14.72 31.67
CA ASP A 748 -0.42 -15.68 32.39
C ASP A 748 0.92 -15.10 32.89
N GLY A 749 1.10 -13.78 32.76
CA GLY A 749 2.29 -13.04 33.17
C GLY A 749 3.48 -13.13 32.21
N SER A 750 3.39 -13.92 31.14
CA SER A 750 4.39 -13.92 30.06
C SER A 750 4.30 -12.67 29.19
N TYR A 751 5.27 -12.50 28.29
CA TYR A 751 5.22 -11.52 27.20
C TYR A 751 5.16 -12.25 25.87
N LEU A 752 4.26 -11.81 25.00
CA LEU A 752 4.31 -12.03 23.56
C LEU A 752 5.17 -10.93 22.95
N VAL A 753 6.18 -11.29 22.16
CA VAL A 753 7.14 -10.35 21.58
C VAL A 753 7.34 -10.66 20.11
N SER A 754 7.36 -9.64 19.25
CA SER A 754 7.86 -9.80 17.88
C SER A 754 9.02 -8.85 17.64
N ILE A 755 10.01 -9.33 16.88
CA ILE A 755 11.24 -8.61 16.54
C ILE A 755 11.47 -8.76 15.04
N ILE A 756 11.79 -7.66 14.37
CA ILE A 756 12.10 -7.58 12.95
C ILE A 756 13.42 -6.85 12.79
N ASN A 757 14.42 -7.46 12.15
CA ASN A 757 15.66 -6.77 11.83
C ASN A 757 15.54 -5.99 10.51
N LEU A 758 15.41 -4.67 10.62
CA LEU A 758 15.43 -3.74 9.48
C LEU A 758 16.84 -3.25 9.14
N GLY A 759 17.81 -3.50 10.02
CA GLY A 759 19.22 -3.21 9.78
C GLY A 759 19.79 -4.05 8.62
N LYS A 760 20.83 -3.53 7.97
CA LYS A 760 21.57 -4.24 6.90
C LYS A 760 22.63 -5.23 7.41
N HIS A 761 22.67 -5.44 8.72
CA HIS A 761 23.60 -6.30 9.42
C HIS A 761 22.81 -7.25 10.30
N ASP A 762 23.32 -8.46 10.48
CA ASP A 762 22.79 -9.41 11.46
C ASP A 762 22.97 -8.83 12.86
N ALA A 763 22.02 -9.07 13.76
CA ALA A 763 21.97 -8.44 15.07
C ALA A 763 22.00 -9.50 16.18
N ASP A 764 23.00 -9.42 17.06
CA ASP A 764 23.02 -10.15 18.33
C ASP A 764 22.17 -9.38 19.35
N LEU A 765 21.17 -10.07 19.90
CA LEU A 765 20.15 -9.51 20.77
C LEU A 765 20.19 -10.18 22.14
N GLN A 766 20.08 -9.39 23.20
CA GLN A 766 20.01 -9.88 24.58
C GLN A 766 18.76 -9.37 25.29
N ILE A 767 17.98 -10.30 25.84
CA ILE A 767 16.78 -10.06 26.65
C ILE A 767 17.22 -9.93 28.12
N VAL A 768 17.25 -8.70 28.64
CA VAL A 768 17.76 -8.38 29.98
C VAL A 768 16.62 -8.02 30.92
N PHE A 769 16.52 -8.71 32.07
CA PHE A 769 15.60 -8.39 33.15
C PHE A 769 16.37 -7.82 34.36
N ASP A 770 15.73 -6.94 35.14
CA ASP A 770 16.26 -6.40 36.41
C ASP A 770 16.25 -7.43 37.58
N HIS A 771 16.34 -8.74 37.27
CA HIS A 771 16.30 -9.82 38.27
C HIS A 771 16.94 -11.13 37.80
N ASP A 772 17.50 -11.90 38.75
CA ASP A 772 18.16 -13.20 38.49
C ASP A 772 17.18 -14.39 38.35
N LYS A 773 15.89 -14.14 38.06
CA LYS A 773 14.88 -15.21 37.95
C LYS A 773 15.04 -15.98 36.64
N PRO A 774 14.82 -17.32 36.62
CA PRO A 774 14.81 -18.10 35.39
C PRO A 774 13.83 -17.56 34.34
N VAL A 775 14.31 -17.40 33.12
CA VAL A 775 13.54 -17.01 31.94
C VAL A 775 13.49 -18.18 30.97
N SER A 776 12.31 -18.48 30.44
CA SER A 776 12.10 -19.37 29.30
C SER A 776 11.69 -18.54 28.09
N VAL A 777 12.39 -18.69 26.97
CA VAL A 777 12.04 -18.06 25.69
C VAL A 777 11.68 -19.16 24.70
N THR A 778 10.51 -19.06 24.05
CA THR A 778 10.08 -19.99 23.00
C THR A 778 9.85 -19.23 21.70
N ASN A 779 10.53 -19.62 20.62
CA ASN A 779 10.22 -19.14 19.28
C ASN A 779 8.92 -19.81 18.81
N LEU A 780 7.86 -19.02 18.63
CA LEU A 780 6.53 -19.52 18.28
C LEU A 780 6.44 -20.02 16.83
N LEU A 781 7.30 -19.52 15.93
CA LEU A 781 7.34 -19.95 14.52
C LEU A 781 7.95 -21.35 14.35
N THR A 782 8.85 -21.76 15.26
CA THR A 782 9.53 -23.06 15.22
C THR A 782 9.21 -23.99 16.39
N GLY A 783 8.48 -23.52 17.40
CA GLY A 783 8.20 -24.23 18.65
C GLY A 783 9.43 -24.48 19.55
N GLN A 784 10.60 -23.97 19.17
CA GLN A 784 11.85 -24.25 19.86
C GLN A 784 12.03 -23.35 21.09
N VAL A 785 12.53 -23.93 22.18
CA VAL A 785 13.05 -23.16 23.32
C VAL A 785 14.43 -22.62 22.94
N VAL A 786 14.66 -21.33 23.17
CA VAL A 786 15.89 -20.59 22.83
C VAL A 786 16.42 -19.85 24.07
N GLY A 787 17.62 -19.26 23.96
CA GLY A 787 18.22 -18.47 25.04
C GLY A 787 17.60 -17.09 25.22
N THR A 788 18.07 -16.38 26.25
CA THR A 788 17.93 -14.92 26.39
C THR A 788 18.77 -14.16 25.37
N ASP A 789 19.84 -14.79 24.91
CA ASP A 789 20.76 -14.34 23.87
C ASP A 789 20.37 -15.04 22.56
N LEU A 790 20.14 -14.25 21.51
CA LEU A 790 19.75 -14.75 20.18
C LEU A 790 20.36 -13.87 19.08
N SER A 791 20.78 -14.49 17.98
CA SER A 791 21.16 -13.77 16.75
C SER A 791 19.96 -13.69 15.82
N LEU A 792 19.78 -12.56 15.13
CA LEU A 792 18.71 -12.33 14.16
C LEU A 792 19.28 -11.73 12.87
N ASP A 793 19.31 -12.54 11.81
CA ASP A 793 19.77 -12.18 10.46
C ASP A 793 19.18 -10.83 9.99
N SER A 794 19.90 -10.12 9.12
CA SER A 794 19.37 -8.98 8.37
C SER A 794 18.09 -9.39 7.62
N GLN A 795 16.99 -8.62 7.75
CA GLN A 795 15.64 -8.97 7.27
C GLN A 795 14.98 -10.17 8.00
N GLY A 796 15.55 -10.63 9.11
CA GLY A 796 15.01 -11.70 9.94
C GLY A 796 13.78 -11.27 10.75
N VAL A 797 12.88 -12.23 11.01
CA VAL A 797 11.65 -12.06 11.78
C VAL A 797 11.56 -13.11 12.88
N ALA A 798 11.36 -12.67 14.12
CA ALA A 798 11.08 -13.51 15.28
C ALA A 798 9.70 -13.21 15.87
N LEU A 799 9.05 -14.26 16.36
CA LEU A 799 7.86 -14.19 17.24
C LEU A 799 8.14 -15.09 18.43
N LEU A 800 8.15 -14.52 19.64
CA LEU A 800 8.62 -15.15 20.87
C LEU A 800 7.52 -15.12 21.94
N LYS A 801 7.45 -16.18 22.75
CA LYS A 801 6.84 -16.15 24.08
C LYS A 801 7.95 -16.15 25.13
N ILE A 802 7.99 -15.13 25.98
CA ILE A 802 8.96 -14.97 27.07
C ILE A 802 8.24 -15.13 28.40
N HIS A 803 8.63 -16.10 29.22
CA HIS A 803 8.07 -16.29 30.56
C HIS A 803 9.19 -16.31 31.61
N SER A 804 9.22 -15.30 32.49
CA SER A 804 10.02 -15.34 33.70
C SER A 804 9.22 -15.98 34.83
N GLN A 805 9.84 -16.93 35.55
CA GLN A 805 9.13 -17.68 36.58
C GLN A 805 8.77 -16.80 37.79
N SER A 806 7.50 -16.83 38.17
CA SER A 806 7.08 -16.34 39.49
C SER A 806 7.72 -17.21 40.57
N GLY A 807 8.32 -16.59 41.58
CA GLY A 807 8.70 -17.32 42.80
C GLY A 807 7.45 -17.70 43.59
N ASN A 808 7.44 -18.91 44.15
CA ASN A 808 6.45 -19.36 45.14
C ASN A 808 6.62 -18.64 46.48
#